data_AF-A0A0G3EGK7-F1
#
_entry.id   AF-A0A0G3EGK7-F1
#
_cell.length_a   1.000
_cell.length_b   1.000
_cell.length_c   1.000
_cell.angle_alpha   90.00
_cell.angle_beta   90.00
_cell.angle_gamma   90.00
#
_symmetry.space_group_name_H-M   'P 1'
#
loop_
_entity.id
_entity.type
_entity.pdbx_description
1 polymer ?
#
loop_
_entity_poly.entity_id
_entity_poly.type
_entity_poly.pdbx_seq_one_letter_code
_entity_poly.pdbx_strand_id
1 'polypeptide(L)'
;MQFPKRPVDRVIAVNGHDRPTIDHWCDTYLWGREEWGSDSGDATGVVPDWLLREVCQWRFVTDEQGRVMHEIGENAEGKVVWILQYNALNLDEGQPRSRFAHFVGAGGYAQRQRQAIQAAGTTTNAVTAAAEYVRISYGAGGMETLVEYCGAHGEPLPGLEGAHASAFRYNEEGRLVEHRYLRLKREDRDARRRTLESYEPLRSHAGAAGHLYFYSGGRHVRSISYGAEGTNDLCCVRSGWCEARYRHDKWGNIVSVTLFDDQGRPAVDDRWNFHSWSNEYNPCGDTIQSRHYGPEGDPCLHSSTETHGTRYAFDDQGRIISEVYLGLDGEPESRDGVTEKRYTWIDAVNVGRERYFDRHGHPCLHENGFHGRNFSFDRNGYLDEQVWVDLNDHPVCPEGQAYAINRLVNDDRGNCLDWRCFGADGRPVLDHDGTHRISYRRDSMGNILETRYFGCSNQPVAHRDGNHAVVCRYDARGNEIEKTWLNIENHPTAISGCEYATVRRIYDGFDRLIEERYYDERGQPMLCEEGCHGYRLSWNERGHPVERVHFGCDRLPCANARGIAILRFRYDERGRRKVERYFDASGTPLRMPGGYCGLRFEHDDRDRQIAETFLGPDGEPTFSTNGYVTLRWTLDDEGRRTSESFYDEDGRPALHPKGYHRCQIIYEGTGDTYRYFDALGDPTRHSTYDYGFRQVLNEQGKLVEFCVIDAHGRPASHTEEGFTFLHIKYDESGREIERRYHDAGNAPTTHRDGNHGYRSKLDEAGRELERLFFDTRGRPVNTTGGYAVVRKKYDETGNATMVSYFDQHEQPVADDKGIHRYECTFEGDLLIEQRHFGPDGEPCCRTDGHYSIARRELDENGNPGLWKLFDEHGHPLESAK
;
A
#
# COMPACT_ATOMS: atom_id res chain seq x y z
N MET A 1 25.74 12.81 44.58
CA MET A 1 26.02 12.77 43.13
C MET A 1 26.18 11.31 42.74
N GLN A 2 25.10 10.65 42.32
CA GLN A 2 25.21 9.44 41.53
C GLN A 2 25.27 9.90 40.08
N PHE A 3 26.31 9.52 39.35
CA PHE A 3 26.31 9.68 37.90
C PHE A 3 25.20 8.77 37.36
N PRO A 4 24.33 9.24 36.44
CA PRO A 4 23.39 8.36 35.76
C PRO A 4 24.18 7.24 35.08
N LYS A 5 23.76 5.99 35.30
CA LYS A 5 24.35 4.83 34.63
C LYS A 5 24.04 4.97 33.14
N ARG A 6 25.07 4.93 32.31
CA ARG A 6 24.92 5.08 30.85
C ARG A 6 24.52 3.75 30.23
N PRO A 7 23.78 3.75 29.10
CA PRO A 7 23.58 2.57 28.28
C PRO A 7 24.91 1.87 28.04
N VAL A 8 24.92 0.54 28.11
CA VAL A 8 26.16 -0.19 27.86
C VAL A 8 26.37 -0.21 26.35
N ASP A 9 27.44 0.43 25.86
CA ASP A 9 27.81 0.48 24.43
C ASP A 9 27.93 -0.94 23.80
N ARG A 10 28.02 -1.99 24.63
CA ARG A 10 28.08 -3.40 24.24
C ARG A 10 27.37 -4.29 25.24
N VAL A 11 26.44 -5.07 24.70
CA VAL A 11 25.85 -6.24 25.34
C VAL A 11 26.93 -7.25 25.72
N ILE A 12 26.88 -7.74 26.96
CA ILE A 12 27.58 -8.96 27.32
C ILE A 12 26.58 -10.10 27.11
N ALA A 13 26.84 -10.97 26.13
CA ALA A 13 26.05 -12.17 25.87
C ALA A 13 26.82 -13.43 26.28
N VAL A 14 26.26 -14.62 26.09
CA VAL A 14 26.88 -15.89 26.45
C VAL A 14 27.34 -16.61 25.19
N ASN A 15 28.60 -17.03 25.13
CA ASN A 15 29.13 -17.79 24.00
C ASN A 15 28.90 -19.32 24.13
N GLY A 16 29.29 -20.10 23.13
CA GLY A 16 29.22 -21.57 23.13
C GLY A 16 30.13 -22.30 24.13
N HIS A 17 30.73 -21.58 25.08
CA HIS A 17 31.46 -22.11 26.23
C HIS A 17 30.80 -21.74 27.57
N ASP A 18 29.56 -21.26 27.54
CA ASP A 18 28.80 -20.73 28.70
C ASP A 18 29.51 -19.56 29.40
N ARG A 19 30.28 -18.76 28.64
CA ARG A 19 31.01 -17.62 29.18
C ARG A 19 30.44 -16.30 28.66
N PRO A 20 30.35 -15.27 29.50
CA PRO A 20 30.07 -13.91 29.06
C PRO A 20 31.08 -13.46 27.99
N THR A 21 30.58 -12.87 26.90
CA THR A 21 31.34 -12.35 25.76
C THR A 21 30.76 -11.01 25.32
N ILE A 22 31.62 -10.14 24.81
CA ILE A 22 31.26 -8.81 24.26
C ILE A 22 31.29 -8.78 22.73
N ASP A 23 31.53 -9.94 22.12
CA ASP A 23 31.73 -10.11 20.68
C ASP A 23 30.46 -10.67 20.00
N HIS A 24 29.37 -10.72 20.74
CA HIS A 24 28.06 -11.10 20.24
C HIS A 24 27.34 -9.90 19.62
N TRP A 25 26.56 -10.15 18.58
CA TRP A 25 25.80 -9.12 17.90
C TRP A 25 24.58 -8.70 18.74
N CYS A 26 24.28 -7.40 18.78
CA CYS A 26 23.13 -6.85 19.50
C CYS A 26 21.91 -6.79 18.57
N ASP A 27 21.40 -7.96 18.19
CA ASP A 27 20.02 -8.10 17.72
C ASP A 27 19.44 -9.29 18.46
N THR A 28 18.29 -9.08 19.07
CA THR A 28 17.55 -10.16 19.70
C THR A 28 17.06 -11.09 18.60
N TYR A 29 17.46 -12.36 18.62
CA TYR A 29 17.22 -13.30 17.51
C TYR A 29 15.76 -13.54 17.14
N LEU A 30 14.82 -13.19 18.02
CA LEU A 30 13.38 -13.32 17.78
C LEU A 30 12.72 -11.96 17.60
N TRP A 31 13.48 -10.89 17.54
CA TRP A 31 13.01 -9.53 17.75
C TRP A 31 13.87 -8.64 16.87
N GLY A 32 13.39 -8.39 15.66
CA GLY A 32 14.11 -7.56 14.71
C GLY A 32 14.08 -6.11 15.16
N ARG A 33 15.19 -5.40 14.91
CA ARG A 33 15.15 -3.98 14.62
C ARG A 33 14.12 -3.76 13.51
N GLU A 34 13.41 -2.63 13.50
CA GLU A 34 12.90 -2.15 12.21
C GLU A 34 14.14 -2.03 11.32
N GLU A 35 14.29 -2.92 10.32
CA GLU A 35 15.14 -2.62 9.18
C GLU A 35 14.50 -1.42 8.48
N TRP A 36 14.85 -0.27 9.03
CA TRP A 36 14.77 1.04 8.43
C TRP A 36 13.35 1.55 8.12
N GLY A 37 12.85 2.38 9.05
CA GLY A 37 11.90 3.46 8.77
C GLY A 37 10.48 3.03 8.44
N SER A 38 9.68 2.77 9.48
CA SER A 38 8.27 3.15 9.44
C SER A 38 7.95 4.07 10.61
N ASP A 39 7.79 5.36 10.32
CA ASP A 39 7.22 6.37 11.23
C ASP A 39 5.71 6.14 11.53
N SER A 40 5.23 4.90 11.44
CA SER A 40 3.94 4.53 11.98
C SER A 40 4.12 4.27 13.48
N GLY A 41 3.95 5.32 14.29
CA GLY A 41 3.83 5.26 15.75
C GLY A 41 2.64 4.44 16.28
N ASP A 42 2.15 3.45 15.52
CA ASP A 42 1.02 2.58 15.85
C ASP A 42 1.46 1.10 16.00
N ALA A 43 2.76 0.80 16.12
CA ALA A 43 3.24 -0.55 16.40
C ALA A 43 3.06 -0.92 17.89
N THR A 44 1.88 -1.41 18.27
CA THR A 44 1.51 -1.81 19.65
C THR A 44 2.19 -3.09 20.14
N GLY A 45 3.49 -3.24 19.95
CA GLY A 45 4.18 -4.37 20.55
C GLY A 45 5.64 -4.52 20.21
N VAL A 46 6.24 -3.72 19.32
CA VAL A 46 7.68 -3.75 19.11
C VAL A 46 8.37 -3.16 20.34
N VAL A 47 9.39 -3.79 20.95
CA VAL A 47 10.31 -3.10 21.89
C VAL A 47 10.96 -2.00 21.05
N PRO A 48 10.56 -0.72 21.20
CA PRO A 48 11.02 0.28 20.27
C PRO A 48 12.54 0.42 20.36
N ASP A 49 13.19 0.83 19.27
CA ASP A 49 14.65 0.96 19.20
C ASP A 49 15.23 1.82 20.34
N TRP A 50 14.42 2.71 20.91
CA TRP A 50 14.77 3.52 22.07
C TRP A 50 14.65 2.78 23.42
N LEU A 51 13.78 1.77 23.55
CA LEU A 51 13.66 0.97 24.79
C LEU A 51 14.87 0.04 24.97
N LEU A 52 15.46 -0.47 23.89
CA LEU A 52 16.76 -1.17 23.94
C LEU A 52 17.91 -0.24 24.38
N ARG A 53 17.79 1.06 24.13
CA ARG A 53 18.76 2.07 24.59
C ARG A 53 18.64 2.35 26.09
N GLU A 54 17.51 2.02 26.73
CA GLU A 54 17.37 2.15 28.19
C GLU A 54 18.21 1.12 28.96
N VAL A 55 18.65 0.03 28.31
CA VAL A 55 19.46 -1.01 28.97
C VAL A 55 20.84 -0.47 29.33
N CYS A 56 21.03 -0.21 30.61
CA CYS A 56 22.30 0.28 31.16
C CYS A 56 22.94 -0.72 32.15
N GLN A 57 22.24 -1.82 32.47
CA GLN A 57 22.75 -2.88 33.33
C GLN A 57 22.46 -4.25 32.74
N TRP A 58 23.39 -5.17 33.01
CA TRP A 58 23.40 -6.52 32.46
C TRP A 58 23.61 -7.52 33.58
N ARG A 59 22.72 -8.50 33.68
CA ARG A 59 22.82 -9.56 34.69
C ARG A 59 22.61 -10.92 34.07
N PHE A 60 23.46 -11.86 34.47
CA PHE A 60 23.30 -13.27 34.17
C PHE A 60 22.69 -14.00 35.35
N VAL A 61 21.75 -14.89 35.06
CA VAL A 61 21.27 -15.88 36.04
C VAL A 61 21.87 -17.21 35.66
N THR A 62 22.64 -17.81 36.57
CA THR A 62 23.26 -19.12 36.36
C THR A 62 22.55 -20.21 37.15
N ASP A 63 22.70 -21.46 36.71
CA ASP A 63 22.34 -22.63 37.51
C ASP A 63 23.38 -22.94 38.61
N GLU A 64 23.15 -24.03 39.37
CA GLU A 64 24.05 -24.50 40.43
C GLU A 64 25.45 -24.90 39.93
N GLN A 65 25.61 -25.16 38.64
CA GLN A 65 26.87 -25.50 37.99
C GLN A 65 27.57 -24.28 37.37
N GLY A 66 26.99 -23.08 37.51
CA GLY A 66 27.52 -21.83 36.96
C GLY A 66 27.25 -21.63 35.47
N ARG A 67 26.38 -22.43 34.85
CA ARG A 67 25.97 -22.27 33.44
C ARG A 67 24.92 -21.19 33.34
N VAL A 68 25.02 -20.33 32.33
CA VAL A 68 24.11 -19.19 32.18
C VAL A 68 22.77 -19.64 31.60
N MET A 69 21.69 -19.38 32.34
CA MET A 69 20.31 -19.73 32.01
C MET A 69 19.51 -18.53 31.50
N HIS A 70 19.83 -17.31 31.97
CA HIS A 70 19.16 -16.09 31.51
C HIS A 70 20.18 -14.96 31.34
N GLU A 71 20.02 -14.19 30.27
CA GLU A 71 20.55 -12.85 30.10
C GLU A 71 19.43 -11.85 30.35
N ILE A 72 19.70 -10.84 31.16
CA ILE A 72 18.69 -9.87 31.57
C ILE A 72 19.27 -8.48 31.34
N GLY A 73 18.63 -7.74 30.43
CA GLY A 73 18.87 -6.32 30.23
C GLY A 73 17.99 -5.51 31.19
N GLU A 74 18.60 -4.68 32.02
CA GLU A 74 17.93 -3.84 33.00
C GLU A 74 18.20 -2.35 32.72
N ASN A 75 17.21 -1.50 32.96
CA ASN A 75 17.34 -0.05 32.82
C ASN A 75 18.04 0.59 34.04
N ALA A 76 18.17 1.93 34.05
CA ALA A 76 18.89 2.68 35.09
C ALA A 76 18.35 2.48 36.51
N GLU A 77 17.08 2.10 36.61
CA GLU A 77 16.35 1.86 37.85
C GLU A 77 16.40 0.38 38.28
N GLY A 78 17.04 -0.49 37.49
CA GLY A 78 17.09 -1.94 37.73
C GLY A 78 15.84 -2.69 37.28
N LYS A 79 14.97 -2.06 36.47
CA LYS A 79 13.80 -2.74 35.89
C LYS A 79 14.23 -3.53 34.65
N VAL A 80 13.74 -4.76 34.55
CA VAL A 80 13.97 -5.62 33.39
C VAL A 80 13.33 -4.98 32.14
N VAL A 81 14.15 -4.75 31.12
CA VAL A 81 13.74 -4.32 29.77
C VAL A 81 13.47 -5.56 28.91
N TRP A 82 14.36 -6.55 28.97
CA TRP A 82 14.20 -7.82 28.27
C TRP A 82 14.96 -8.96 28.95
N ILE A 83 14.54 -10.18 28.65
CA ILE A 83 15.20 -11.41 29.10
C ILE A 83 15.42 -12.31 27.89
N LEU A 84 16.61 -12.88 27.76
CA LEU A 84 16.90 -13.97 26.83
C LEU A 84 17.16 -15.22 27.66
N GLN A 85 16.27 -16.21 27.56
CA GLN A 85 16.34 -17.45 28.32
C GLN A 85 16.98 -18.54 27.47
N TYR A 86 18.00 -19.20 28.01
CA TYR A 86 18.69 -20.31 27.39
C TYR A 86 18.30 -21.66 28.00
N ASN A 87 18.23 -22.67 27.15
CA ASN A 87 18.30 -24.05 27.57
C ASN A 87 19.76 -24.50 27.73
N ALA A 88 19.96 -25.60 28.45
CA ALA A 88 21.29 -26.19 28.65
C ALA A 88 22.00 -26.45 27.32
N LEU A 89 23.28 -26.10 27.26
CA LEU A 89 24.12 -26.34 26.08
C LEU A 89 24.16 -27.83 25.77
N ASN A 90 23.78 -28.20 24.54
CA ASN A 90 23.90 -29.57 24.10
C ASN A 90 25.35 -29.87 23.69
N LEU A 91 25.94 -30.87 24.34
CA LEU A 91 27.33 -31.32 24.17
C LEU A 91 27.44 -32.70 23.51
N ASP A 92 26.37 -33.23 22.91
CA ASP A 92 26.36 -34.52 22.23
C ASP A 92 27.57 -34.68 21.28
N GLU A 93 28.30 -35.79 21.42
CA GLU A 93 29.48 -36.08 20.59
C GLU A 93 29.12 -36.09 19.10
N GLY A 94 29.78 -35.21 18.33
CA GLY A 94 29.60 -35.09 16.88
C GLY A 94 28.52 -34.09 16.43
N GLN A 95 27.86 -33.36 17.34
CA GLN A 95 27.00 -32.21 16.99
C GLN A 95 27.75 -30.88 17.15
N PRO A 96 27.40 -29.83 16.38
CA PRO A 96 27.77 -28.47 16.73
C PRO A 96 27.25 -28.19 18.13
N ARG A 97 28.10 -27.59 18.99
CA ARG A 97 27.64 -27.09 20.28
C ARG A 97 26.48 -26.15 20.02
N SER A 98 25.31 -26.44 20.57
CA SER A 98 24.11 -25.68 20.27
C SER A 98 23.23 -25.50 21.48
N ARG A 99 22.43 -24.44 21.48
CA ARG A 99 21.44 -24.16 22.51
C ARG A 99 20.17 -23.58 21.90
N PHE A 100 19.07 -23.71 22.63
CA PHE A 100 17.84 -23.01 22.32
C PHE A 100 17.75 -21.73 23.14
N ALA A 101 17.27 -20.66 22.51
CA ALA A 101 17.06 -19.38 23.15
C ALA A 101 15.64 -18.87 22.90
N HIS A 102 14.98 -18.45 23.98
CA HIS A 102 13.66 -17.81 23.97
C HIS A 102 13.80 -16.37 24.43
N PHE A 103 13.22 -15.44 23.68
CA PHE A 103 13.04 -14.08 24.16
C PHE A 103 11.88 -14.07 25.14
N VAL A 104 12.05 -13.41 26.28
CA VAL A 104 11.09 -13.32 27.36
C VAL A 104 10.90 -11.82 27.66
N GLY A 105 9.67 -11.35 27.56
CA GLY A 105 9.34 -9.94 27.78
C GLY A 105 9.52 -9.53 29.25
N ALA A 106 9.46 -8.23 29.53
CA ALA A 106 9.59 -7.68 30.89
C ALA A 106 8.59 -8.27 31.91
N GLY A 107 7.43 -8.77 31.44
CA GLY A 107 6.44 -9.49 32.26
C GLY A 107 6.79 -10.95 32.57
N GLY A 108 7.91 -11.48 32.07
CA GLY A 108 8.37 -12.85 32.35
C GLY A 108 7.80 -13.94 31.42
N TYR A 109 7.14 -13.57 30.32
CA TYR A 109 6.56 -14.51 29.35
C TYR A 109 7.36 -14.57 28.05
N ALA A 110 7.55 -15.77 27.51
CA ALA A 110 8.20 -15.99 26.22
C ALA A 110 7.44 -15.28 25.09
N GLN A 111 8.18 -14.67 24.16
CA GLN A 111 7.65 -13.92 23.03
C GLN A 111 8.07 -14.58 21.71
N ARG A 112 7.15 -14.55 20.75
CA ARG A 112 7.45 -14.87 19.35
C ARG A 112 7.96 -13.62 18.63
N GLN A 113 8.57 -13.84 17.48
CA GLN A 113 8.83 -12.78 16.52
C GLN A 113 7.52 -12.22 15.98
N ARG A 114 7.32 -10.89 16.06
CA ARG A 114 6.10 -10.21 15.62
C ARG A 114 6.42 -9.31 14.42
N GLN A 115 5.59 -9.35 13.39
CA GLN A 115 5.50 -8.27 12.41
C GLN A 115 4.47 -7.24 12.90
N ALA A 116 4.74 -5.95 12.69
CA ALA A 116 3.76 -4.91 12.99
C ALA A 116 2.43 -5.24 12.27
N ILE A 117 1.37 -5.42 13.05
CA ILE A 117 0.01 -5.40 12.52
C ILE A 117 -0.21 -3.94 12.14
N GLN A 118 -0.36 -3.65 10.84
CA GLN A 118 -0.97 -2.39 10.43
C GLN A 118 -2.29 -2.28 11.18
N ALA A 119 -2.41 -1.24 12.02
CA ALA A 119 -3.63 -0.93 12.74
C ALA A 119 -4.82 -0.94 11.76
N ALA A 120 -5.94 -1.49 12.25
CA ALA A 120 -7.18 -1.77 11.54
C ALA A 120 -7.48 -0.82 10.36
N GLY A 121 -7.58 -1.36 9.15
CA GLY A 121 -8.11 -0.60 8.01
C GLY A 121 -7.91 -1.17 6.60
N THR A 122 -6.93 -2.03 6.34
CA THR A 122 -6.70 -2.56 4.98
C THR A 122 -6.56 -4.08 4.96
N THR A 123 -7.45 -4.73 4.21
CA THR A 123 -7.44 -6.16 3.92
C THR A 123 -6.31 -6.49 2.94
N THR A 124 -5.06 -6.57 3.42
CA THR A 124 -3.98 -7.20 2.64
C THR A 124 -3.00 -7.92 3.57
N ASN A 125 -2.92 -9.23 3.38
CA ASN A 125 -1.92 -10.20 3.87
C ASN A 125 -0.82 -9.63 4.79
N ALA A 126 -1.09 -9.66 6.09
CA ALA A 126 -0.01 -9.71 7.08
C ALA A 126 0.78 -10.99 6.82
N VAL A 127 2.01 -10.86 6.32
CA VAL A 127 2.99 -11.91 6.55
C VAL A 127 3.22 -11.90 8.06
N THR A 128 2.96 -13.01 8.74
CA THR A 128 3.26 -13.16 10.15
C THR A 128 4.60 -13.85 10.26
N ALA A 129 5.66 -13.14 10.64
CA ALA A 129 6.84 -13.81 11.19
C ALA A 129 6.38 -14.67 12.39
N ALA A 130 6.87 -15.91 12.48
CA ALA A 130 6.24 -16.94 13.31
C ALA A 130 7.20 -17.69 14.26
N ALA A 131 8.50 -17.34 14.26
CA ALA A 131 9.49 -18.01 15.09
C ALA A 131 9.22 -17.81 16.59
N GLU A 132 9.17 -18.91 17.35
CA GLU A 132 8.96 -18.91 18.80
C GLU A 132 10.26 -18.94 19.60
N TYR A 133 11.28 -19.57 19.02
CA TYR A 133 12.61 -19.67 19.59
C TYR A 133 13.65 -19.81 18.50
N VAL A 134 14.90 -19.59 18.86
CA VAL A 134 16.01 -19.87 17.96
C VAL A 134 16.87 -21.01 18.46
N ARG A 135 17.36 -21.81 17.51
CA ARG A 135 18.47 -22.73 17.77
C ARG A 135 19.76 -22.06 17.32
N ILE A 136 20.66 -21.84 18.26
CA ILE A 136 21.96 -21.22 18.02
C ILE A 136 23.02 -22.32 18.00
N SER A 137 23.77 -22.41 16.92
CA SER A 137 24.93 -23.30 16.78
C SER A 137 26.22 -22.51 16.88
N TYR A 138 27.19 -23.06 17.59
CA TYR A 138 28.49 -22.45 17.85
C TYR A 138 29.62 -23.19 17.14
N GLY A 139 30.58 -22.43 16.63
CA GLY A 139 31.87 -22.94 16.18
C GLY A 139 32.82 -23.27 17.34
N ALA A 140 33.99 -23.84 17.01
CA ALA A 140 34.99 -24.23 18.01
C ALA A 140 35.48 -23.07 18.90
N GLY A 141 35.50 -21.84 18.36
CA GLY A 141 35.84 -20.62 19.09
C GLY A 141 34.75 -20.14 20.06
N GLY A 142 33.57 -20.79 20.08
CA GLY A 142 32.42 -20.38 20.89
C GLY A 142 31.56 -19.28 20.26
N MET A 143 31.93 -18.79 19.08
CA MET A 143 31.15 -17.81 18.32
C MET A 143 30.06 -18.51 17.51
N GLU A 144 28.99 -17.78 17.25
CA GLU A 144 27.80 -18.29 16.57
C GLU A 144 28.09 -18.50 15.10
N THR A 145 27.58 -19.57 14.52
CA THR A 145 27.81 -19.86 13.11
C THR A 145 26.51 -20.04 12.35
N LEU A 146 25.44 -20.46 13.04
CA LEU A 146 24.12 -20.66 12.47
C LEU A 146 23.06 -20.40 13.55
N VAL A 147 22.08 -19.55 13.23
CA VAL A 147 20.88 -19.31 14.02
C VAL A 147 19.68 -19.74 13.19
N GLU A 148 18.94 -20.72 13.67
CA GLU A 148 17.73 -21.23 13.01
C GLU A 148 16.49 -20.69 13.70
N TYR A 149 15.53 -20.23 12.91
CA TYR A 149 14.23 -19.78 13.39
C TYR A 149 13.29 -21.00 13.51
N CYS A 150 12.78 -21.25 14.72
CA CYS A 150 12.03 -22.46 15.03
C CYS A 150 10.63 -22.13 15.55
N GLY A 151 9.64 -22.91 15.12
CA GLY A 151 8.31 -22.95 15.71
C GLY A 151 8.25 -23.81 16.97
N ALA A 152 7.07 -23.93 17.58
CA ALA A 152 6.85 -24.58 18.88
C ALA A 152 7.37 -26.02 18.97
N HIS A 153 7.42 -26.72 17.83
CA HIS A 153 7.80 -28.13 17.74
C HIS A 153 9.15 -28.33 17.04
N GLY A 154 9.92 -27.26 16.81
CA GLY A 154 11.24 -27.29 16.17
C GLY A 154 11.22 -27.33 14.65
N GLU A 155 10.05 -27.18 14.04
CA GLU A 155 9.87 -26.93 12.62
C GLU A 155 10.55 -25.60 12.23
N PRO A 156 11.19 -25.53 11.06
CA PRO A 156 11.83 -24.32 10.58
C PRO A 156 10.73 -23.34 10.12
N LEU A 157 10.72 -22.13 10.68
CA LEU A 157 9.78 -21.07 10.30
C LEU A 157 10.55 -19.89 9.70
N PRO A 158 9.98 -19.16 8.72
CA PRO A 158 10.59 -17.93 8.26
C PRO A 158 10.59 -16.89 9.38
N GLY A 159 11.74 -16.24 9.57
CA GLY A 159 11.83 -15.03 10.38
C GLY A 159 11.28 -13.80 9.63
N LEU A 160 11.37 -12.61 10.23
CA LEU A 160 10.96 -11.33 9.60
C LEU A 160 11.53 -11.15 8.20
N GLU A 161 12.79 -11.57 8.02
CA GLU A 161 13.51 -11.42 6.76
C GLU A 161 13.09 -12.45 5.69
N GLY A 162 12.15 -13.35 6.01
CA GLY A 162 11.73 -14.47 5.17
C GLY A 162 12.70 -15.67 5.21
N ALA A 163 13.82 -15.54 5.91
CA ALA A 163 14.84 -16.58 6.04
C ALA A 163 14.47 -17.64 7.09
N HIS A 164 14.78 -18.90 6.83
CA HIS A 164 14.65 -20.01 7.79
C HIS A 164 15.82 -20.08 8.77
N ALA A 165 16.96 -19.51 8.39
CA ALA A 165 18.15 -19.41 9.23
C ALA A 165 19.03 -18.21 8.84
N SER A 166 19.95 -17.85 9.73
CA SER A 166 21.01 -16.88 9.50
C SER A 166 22.37 -17.50 9.80
N ALA A 167 23.34 -17.31 8.92
CA ALA A 167 24.71 -17.76 9.14
C ALA A 167 25.66 -16.58 9.35
N PHE A 168 26.66 -16.79 10.20
CA PHE A 168 27.57 -15.73 10.65
C PHE A 168 29.02 -16.17 10.51
N ARG A 169 29.89 -15.24 10.10
CA ARG A 169 31.34 -15.44 10.06
C ARG A 169 32.07 -14.28 10.73
N TYR A 170 33.10 -14.63 11.48
CA TYR A 170 33.89 -13.71 12.29
C TYR A 170 35.36 -13.72 11.84
N ASN A 171 36.06 -12.60 12.04
CA ASN A 171 37.52 -12.54 11.84
C ASN A 171 38.29 -13.05 13.07
N GLU A 172 39.64 -13.05 13.00
CA GLU A 172 40.51 -13.52 14.10
C GLU A 172 40.35 -12.72 15.40
N GLU A 173 39.88 -11.47 15.31
CA GLU A 173 39.60 -10.62 16.46
C GLU A 173 38.18 -10.81 17.02
N GLY A 174 37.43 -11.79 16.51
CA GLY A 174 36.06 -12.09 16.94
C GLY A 174 35.01 -11.11 16.42
N ARG A 175 35.30 -10.30 15.40
CA ARG A 175 34.35 -9.33 14.84
C ARG A 175 33.54 -9.94 13.71
N LEU A 176 32.23 -9.71 13.69
CA LEU A 176 31.35 -10.16 12.60
C LEU A 176 31.80 -9.50 11.30
N VAL A 177 32.09 -10.29 10.28
CA VAL A 177 32.51 -9.81 8.95
C VAL A 177 31.51 -10.17 7.86
N GLU A 178 30.62 -11.13 8.14
CA GLU A 178 29.59 -11.56 7.18
C GLU A 178 28.40 -12.20 7.89
N HIS A 179 27.21 -11.85 7.43
CA HIS A 179 25.92 -12.41 7.82
C HIS A 179 25.15 -12.82 6.55
N ARG A 180 24.60 -14.03 6.49
CA ARG A 180 23.86 -14.54 5.32
C ARG A 180 22.46 -14.99 5.69
N TYR A 181 21.50 -14.65 4.85
CA TYR A 181 20.13 -15.14 4.91
C TYR A 181 20.02 -16.47 4.19
N LEU A 182 19.36 -17.43 4.83
CA LEU A 182 19.34 -18.82 4.38
C LEU A 182 17.93 -19.38 4.33
N ARG A 183 17.66 -20.17 3.28
CA ARG A 183 16.48 -21.05 3.19
C ARG A 183 16.87 -22.50 3.32
N LEU A 184 16.00 -23.30 3.94
CA LEU A 184 16.22 -24.73 4.11
C LEU A 184 16.07 -25.45 2.76
N LYS A 185 17.05 -26.28 2.40
CA LYS A 185 17.00 -27.11 1.19
C LYS A 185 15.86 -28.10 1.26
N ARG A 186 15.31 -28.43 0.09
CA ARG A 186 14.14 -29.31 -0.03
C ARG A 186 14.39 -30.71 0.53
N GLU A 187 15.57 -31.27 0.30
CA GLU A 187 15.97 -32.61 0.76
C GLU A 187 16.18 -32.72 2.27
N ASP A 188 16.41 -31.60 2.97
CA ASP A 188 16.74 -31.57 4.39
C ASP A 188 15.57 -31.14 5.30
N ARG A 189 14.36 -31.00 4.76
CA ARG A 189 13.18 -30.55 5.53
C ARG A 189 12.80 -31.49 6.67
N ASP A 190 12.88 -32.79 6.44
CA ASP A 190 12.58 -33.83 7.44
C ASP A 190 13.83 -34.30 8.19
N ALA A 191 14.99 -33.68 7.91
CA ALA A 191 16.23 -34.05 8.53
C ALA A 191 16.14 -33.77 10.03
N ARG A 192 16.23 -34.84 10.84
CA ARG A 192 16.35 -34.74 12.31
C ARG A 192 17.60 -33.95 12.75
N ARG A 193 18.58 -33.79 11.86
CA ARG A 193 19.82 -33.05 12.06
C ARG A 193 19.98 -32.06 10.90
N ARG A 194 19.99 -30.76 11.19
CA ARG A 194 20.28 -29.72 10.20
C ARG A 194 21.61 -29.06 10.54
N THR A 195 22.44 -28.86 9.54
CA THR A 195 23.71 -28.12 9.64
C THR A 195 23.70 -27.00 8.61
N LEU A 196 24.76 -26.18 8.54
CA LEU A 196 24.86 -25.14 7.52
C LEU A 196 24.69 -25.70 6.08
N GLU A 197 25.13 -26.93 5.83
CA GLU A 197 25.00 -27.60 4.53
C GLU A 197 23.55 -27.91 4.15
N SER A 198 22.65 -27.98 5.13
CA SER A 198 21.22 -28.19 4.92
C SER A 198 20.53 -26.95 4.34
N TYR A 199 21.22 -25.82 4.26
CA TYR A 199 20.67 -24.55 3.83
C TYR A 199 21.35 -24.02 2.56
N GLU A 200 20.66 -23.16 1.85
CA GLU A 200 21.18 -22.41 0.70
C GLU A 200 20.86 -20.91 0.83
N PRO A 201 21.63 -20.01 0.19
CA PRO A 201 21.39 -18.57 0.23
C PRO A 201 19.96 -18.20 -0.21
N LEU A 202 19.39 -17.19 0.45
CA LEU A 202 18.07 -16.63 0.16
C LEU A 202 18.19 -15.11 0.10
N ARG A 203 17.59 -14.47 -0.91
CA ARG A 203 17.30 -13.03 -0.86
C ARG A 203 16.18 -12.76 0.14
N SER A 204 16.46 -11.92 1.14
CA SER A 204 15.46 -11.47 2.11
C SER A 204 14.38 -10.61 1.45
N HIS A 205 13.34 -10.26 2.22
CA HIS A 205 12.34 -9.28 1.79
C HIS A 205 12.93 -7.91 1.41
N ALA A 206 14.08 -7.55 1.99
CA ALA A 206 14.84 -6.35 1.65
C ALA A 206 15.63 -6.47 0.32
N GLY A 207 15.68 -7.65 -0.28
CA GLY A 207 16.27 -7.89 -1.60
C GLY A 207 17.74 -8.33 -1.61
N ALA A 208 18.41 -8.36 -0.46
CA ALA A 208 19.81 -8.80 -0.32
C ALA A 208 19.93 -10.23 0.25
N ALA A 209 21.01 -10.94 -0.08
CA ALA A 209 21.27 -12.28 0.44
C ALA A 209 22.05 -12.28 1.78
N GLY A 210 22.47 -11.10 2.25
CA GLY A 210 23.25 -10.94 3.47
C GLY A 210 24.04 -9.63 3.50
N HIS A 211 24.85 -9.49 4.54
CA HIS A 211 25.63 -8.31 4.87
C HIS A 211 27.12 -8.63 4.98
N LEU A 212 27.96 -7.69 4.55
CA LEU A 212 29.41 -7.69 4.75
C LEU A 212 29.81 -6.47 5.58
N TYR A 213 30.57 -6.70 6.65
CA TYR A 213 30.91 -5.65 7.63
C TYR A 213 32.37 -5.24 7.53
N PHE A 214 32.61 -3.93 7.43
CA PHE A 214 33.94 -3.33 7.37
C PHE A 214 34.16 -2.42 8.56
N TYR A 215 35.38 -2.37 9.11
CA TYR A 215 35.70 -1.64 10.35
C TYR A 215 36.81 -0.61 10.16
N SER A 216 36.81 0.48 10.92
CA SER A 216 37.78 1.58 10.84
C SER A 216 38.89 1.51 11.91
N GLY A 217 39.82 0.54 11.84
CA GLY A 217 41.02 0.48 12.72
C GLY A 217 40.78 0.24 14.23
N GLY A 218 39.64 0.69 14.78
CA GLY A 218 39.02 0.30 16.03
C GLY A 218 37.81 -0.61 15.78
N ARG A 219 36.93 -0.79 16.78
CA ARG A 219 35.84 -1.79 16.75
C ARG A 219 34.49 -1.31 16.18
N HIS A 220 34.40 -0.10 15.63
CA HIS A 220 33.17 0.44 15.04
C HIS A 220 33.06 0.06 13.55
N VAL A 221 31.84 -0.27 13.13
CA VAL A 221 31.54 -0.57 11.72
C VAL A 221 31.70 0.72 10.91
N ARG A 222 32.58 0.71 9.92
CA ARG A 222 32.76 1.80 8.96
C ARG A 222 31.72 1.75 7.85
N SER A 223 31.43 0.55 7.35
CA SER A 223 30.43 0.33 6.32
C SER A 223 29.85 -1.07 6.36
N ILE A 224 28.63 -1.18 5.85
CA ILE A 224 27.93 -2.44 5.61
C ILE A 224 27.61 -2.49 4.12
N SER A 225 28.01 -3.57 3.46
CA SER A 225 27.69 -3.84 2.06
C SER A 225 26.70 -5.00 1.95
N TYR A 226 25.84 -4.96 0.95
CA TYR A 226 24.74 -5.90 0.77
C TYR A 226 25.09 -6.87 -0.36
N GLY A 227 25.07 -8.17 -0.07
CA GLY A 227 25.60 -9.21 -0.96
C GLY A 227 24.55 -9.82 -1.90
N ALA A 228 25.01 -10.24 -3.08
CA ALA A 228 24.27 -11.12 -3.99
C ALA A 228 24.27 -12.58 -3.51
N GLU A 229 23.37 -13.41 -4.05
CA GLU A 229 23.20 -14.81 -3.63
C GLU A 229 24.50 -15.61 -3.74
N GLY A 230 25.08 -15.98 -2.60
CA GLY A 230 26.22 -16.89 -2.52
C GLY A 230 27.55 -16.32 -3.00
N THR A 231 27.64 -15.02 -3.29
CA THR A 231 28.89 -14.36 -3.71
C THR A 231 29.25 -13.19 -2.79
N ASN A 232 30.48 -12.66 -2.94
CA ASN A 232 30.89 -11.41 -2.30
C ASN A 232 30.55 -10.18 -3.17
N ASP A 233 29.78 -10.36 -4.24
CA ASP A 233 29.40 -9.26 -5.12
C ASP A 233 28.32 -8.40 -4.47
N LEU A 234 28.38 -7.10 -4.71
CA LEU A 234 27.38 -6.16 -4.24
C LEU A 234 26.04 -6.42 -4.96
N CYS A 235 24.95 -6.27 -4.22
CA CYS A 235 23.61 -6.22 -4.78
C CYS A 235 22.84 -5.08 -4.14
N CYS A 236 22.13 -4.31 -4.97
CA CYS A 236 21.20 -3.34 -4.44
C CYS A 236 20.10 -4.04 -3.62
N VAL A 237 19.78 -3.47 -2.48
CA VAL A 237 18.52 -3.71 -1.79
C VAL A 237 17.38 -3.20 -2.67
N ARG A 238 16.15 -3.59 -2.35
CA ARG A 238 14.96 -3.26 -3.14
C ARG A 238 14.76 -1.74 -3.35
N SER A 239 15.29 -0.91 -2.44
CA SER A 239 15.23 0.55 -2.50
C SER A 239 16.44 1.21 -3.16
N GLY A 240 17.28 0.46 -3.89
CA GLY A 240 18.17 1.03 -4.92
C GLY A 240 19.66 1.22 -4.55
N TRP A 241 20.07 0.97 -3.30
CA TRP A 241 21.45 1.13 -2.83
C TRP A 241 22.06 -0.20 -2.34
N CYS A 242 23.39 -0.31 -2.21
CA CYS A 242 24.05 -1.57 -1.80
C CYS A 242 25.17 -1.41 -0.75
N GLU A 243 25.51 -0.19 -0.34
CA GLU A 243 26.46 0.05 0.76
C GLU A 243 25.97 1.21 1.65
N ALA A 244 25.92 0.99 2.96
CA ALA A 244 25.73 2.05 3.95
C ALA A 244 27.07 2.35 4.64
N ARG A 245 27.48 3.62 4.69
CA ARG A 245 28.71 4.07 5.38
C ARG A 245 28.35 4.89 6.61
N TYR A 246 29.07 4.64 7.70
CA TYR A 246 28.76 5.18 9.03
C TYR A 246 29.87 6.10 9.52
N ARG A 247 29.48 7.25 10.08
CA ARG A 247 30.37 8.08 10.89
C ARG A 247 29.97 8.01 12.34
N HIS A 248 30.98 7.94 13.20
CA HIS A 248 30.81 7.84 14.64
C HIS A 248 31.40 9.06 15.33
N ASP A 249 30.80 9.49 16.44
CA ASP A 249 31.45 10.43 17.34
C ASP A 249 32.50 9.72 18.23
N LYS A 250 33.13 10.47 19.15
CA LYS A 250 34.15 9.93 20.07
C LYS A 250 33.61 8.94 21.10
N TRP A 251 32.28 8.84 21.25
CA TRP A 251 31.62 7.89 22.13
C TRP A 251 31.10 6.66 21.37
N GLY A 252 31.17 6.67 20.03
CA GLY A 252 30.71 5.55 19.21
C GLY A 252 29.25 5.65 18.80
N ASN A 253 28.60 6.82 18.96
CA ASN A 253 27.25 7.03 18.43
C ASN A 253 27.29 7.29 16.92
N ILE A 254 26.32 6.76 16.16
CA ILE A 254 26.24 6.96 14.71
C ILE A 254 25.74 8.38 14.42
N VAL A 255 26.65 9.29 14.10
CA VAL A 255 26.30 10.70 13.82
C VAL A 255 25.88 10.94 12.37
N SER A 256 26.23 10.04 11.45
CA SER A 256 25.63 10.04 10.12
C SER A 256 25.72 8.68 9.46
N VAL A 257 24.80 8.46 8.52
CA VAL A 257 24.86 7.34 7.59
C VAL A 257 24.63 7.85 6.18
N THR A 258 25.29 7.21 5.21
CA THR A 258 25.32 7.63 3.81
C THR A 258 25.23 6.40 2.92
N LEU A 259 24.31 6.41 1.94
CA LEU A 259 23.94 5.25 1.13
C LEU A 259 24.58 5.29 -0.27
N PHE A 260 25.20 4.22 -0.73
CA PHE A 260 25.92 4.18 -2.01
C PHE A 260 25.41 3.06 -2.91
N ASP A 261 25.47 3.31 -4.22
CA ASP A 261 25.23 2.30 -5.26
C ASP A 261 26.43 1.36 -5.45
N ASP A 262 26.29 0.40 -6.35
CA ASP A 262 27.31 -0.60 -6.68
C ASP A 262 28.56 -0.02 -7.35
N GLN A 263 28.49 1.23 -7.82
CA GLN A 263 29.61 2.01 -8.34
C GLN A 263 30.24 2.92 -7.27
N GLY A 264 29.73 2.90 -6.04
CA GLY A 264 30.20 3.73 -4.94
C GLY A 264 29.80 5.20 -5.02
N ARG A 265 28.79 5.53 -5.83
CA ARG A 265 28.20 6.88 -5.94
C ARG A 265 27.06 7.05 -4.93
N PRO A 266 26.77 8.29 -4.48
CA PRO A 266 25.59 8.58 -3.68
C PRO A 266 24.30 8.01 -4.29
N ALA A 267 23.59 7.19 -3.52
CA ALA A 267 22.31 6.62 -3.89
C ALA A 267 21.21 7.14 -2.95
N VAL A 268 20.06 7.51 -3.51
CA VAL A 268 18.85 7.85 -2.76
C VAL A 268 18.09 6.56 -2.50
N ASP A 269 17.58 6.38 -1.28
CA ASP A 269 16.65 5.30 -0.99
C ASP A 269 15.28 5.65 -1.61
N ASP A 270 14.81 4.85 -2.57
CA ASP A 270 13.55 5.10 -3.29
C ASP A 270 12.31 5.05 -2.37
N ARG A 271 12.43 4.49 -1.16
CA ARG A 271 11.34 4.35 -0.19
C ARG A 271 11.27 5.54 0.77
N TRP A 272 12.41 6.15 1.09
CA TRP A 272 12.48 7.27 2.04
C TRP A 272 12.82 8.61 1.40
N ASN A 273 13.30 8.64 0.16
CA ASN A 273 13.68 9.84 -0.58
C ASN A 273 14.82 10.65 0.07
N PHE A 274 15.81 9.96 0.65
CA PHE A 274 17.06 10.58 1.07
C PHE A 274 18.27 9.68 0.78
N HIS A 275 19.45 10.30 0.63
CA HIS A 275 20.73 9.61 0.43
C HIS A 275 21.51 9.45 1.74
N SER A 276 21.33 10.39 2.66
CA SER A 276 22.01 10.37 3.95
C SER A 276 21.16 10.98 5.04
N TRP A 277 21.48 10.67 6.29
CA TRP A 277 20.88 11.31 7.45
C TRP A 277 21.91 11.52 8.55
N SER A 278 21.61 12.45 9.45
CA SER A 278 22.44 12.78 10.60
C SER A 278 21.66 12.67 11.89
N ASN A 279 22.34 12.26 12.97
CA ASN A 279 21.77 12.21 14.30
C ASN A 279 22.57 13.08 15.28
N GLU A 280 21.86 13.80 16.13
CA GLU A 280 22.41 14.48 17.29
C GLU A 280 21.96 13.77 18.57
N TYR A 281 22.85 13.74 19.56
CA TYR A 281 22.64 12.98 20.79
C TYR A 281 22.77 13.85 22.03
N ASN A 282 21.97 13.56 23.05
CA ASN A 282 22.20 14.09 24.40
C ASN A 282 23.39 13.38 25.08
N PRO A 283 23.86 13.82 26.27
CA PRO A 283 24.96 13.17 26.98
C PRO A 283 24.70 11.72 27.45
N CYS A 284 23.44 11.26 27.41
CA CYS A 284 23.02 9.90 27.73
C CYS A 284 23.07 8.97 26.51
N GLY A 285 23.18 9.52 25.28
CA GLY A 285 23.20 8.75 24.04
C GLY A 285 21.83 8.66 23.35
N ASP A 286 20.82 9.40 23.82
CA ASP A 286 19.52 9.44 23.16
C ASP A 286 19.53 10.39 21.98
N THR A 287 18.93 9.99 20.87
CA THR A 287 18.83 10.82 19.67
C THR A 287 17.87 11.97 19.93
N ILE A 288 18.38 13.19 20.04
CA ILE A 288 17.57 14.41 20.24
C ILE A 288 17.17 15.05 18.92
N GLN A 289 17.80 14.69 17.82
CA GLN A 289 17.45 15.20 16.50
C GLN A 289 17.93 14.27 15.40
N SER A 290 17.08 14.03 14.41
CA SER A 290 17.42 13.39 13.13
C SER A 290 17.12 14.36 11.99
N ARG A 291 17.94 14.34 10.92
CA ARG A 291 17.76 15.15 9.70
C ARG A 291 18.18 14.39 8.45
N HIS A 292 17.46 14.57 7.35
CA HIS A 292 17.60 13.85 6.08
C HIS A 292 18.16 14.74 4.97
N TYR A 293 19.04 14.20 4.13
CA TYR A 293 19.74 14.96 3.09
C TYR A 293 19.79 14.22 1.75
N GLY A 294 19.69 15.00 0.68
CA GLY A 294 19.86 14.58 -0.69
C GLY A 294 21.32 14.27 -1.06
N PRO A 295 21.56 13.82 -2.30
CA PRO A 295 22.91 13.49 -2.79
C PRO A 295 23.90 14.65 -2.78
N GLU A 296 23.42 15.90 -2.89
CA GLU A 296 24.27 17.10 -2.85
C GLU A 296 24.53 17.59 -1.41
N GLY A 297 23.93 16.95 -0.41
CA GLY A 297 24.00 17.34 1.00
C GLY A 297 22.99 18.43 1.39
N ASP A 298 22.08 18.76 0.49
CA ASP A 298 20.93 19.63 0.70
C ASP A 298 19.86 18.96 1.57
N PRO A 299 19.17 19.71 2.46
CA PRO A 299 17.99 19.21 3.19
C PRO A 299 16.94 18.66 2.23
N CYS A 300 16.40 17.48 2.52
CA CYS A 300 15.28 16.90 1.77
C CYS A 300 14.18 16.37 2.70
N LEU A 301 12.97 16.18 2.17
CA LEU A 301 11.84 15.61 2.89
C LEU A 301 11.81 14.09 2.76
N HIS A 302 11.57 13.42 3.87
CA HIS A 302 11.35 11.98 3.92
C HIS A 302 10.00 11.60 3.31
N SER A 303 9.91 10.61 2.41
CA SER A 303 8.66 10.31 1.69
C SER A 303 7.48 9.95 2.58
N SER A 304 7.67 9.16 3.65
CA SER A 304 6.55 8.78 4.53
C SER A 304 6.19 9.83 5.57
N THR A 305 7.11 10.74 5.91
CA THR A 305 6.84 11.75 6.93
C THR A 305 6.66 13.14 6.40
N GLU A 306 7.05 13.39 5.16
CA GLU A 306 7.02 14.73 4.55
C GLU A 306 7.75 15.77 5.42
N THR A 307 8.75 15.32 6.20
CA THR A 307 9.57 16.18 7.07
C THR A 307 11.05 16.06 6.71
N HIS A 308 11.80 17.14 6.93
CA HIS A 308 13.26 17.12 6.85
C HIS A 308 13.87 16.35 8.02
N GLY A 309 13.17 16.28 9.14
CA GLY A 309 13.65 15.59 10.32
C GLY A 309 12.71 15.74 11.51
N THR A 310 13.12 15.15 12.62
CA THR A 310 12.38 15.18 13.88
C THR A 310 13.31 15.51 15.01
N ARG A 311 12.86 16.38 15.92
CA ARG A 311 13.54 16.69 17.18
C ARG A 311 12.77 16.07 18.34
N TYR A 312 13.50 15.47 19.27
CA TYR A 312 12.96 14.73 20.40
C TYR A 312 13.34 15.40 21.72
N ALA A 313 12.42 15.36 22.68
CA ALA A 313 12.67 15.69 24.07
C ALA A 313 12.33 14.49 24.96
N PHE A 314 13.10 14.34 26.03
CA PHE A 314 13.05 13.18 26.93
C PHE A 314 12.82 13.62 28.38
N ASP A 315 12.18 12.75 29.17
CA ASP A 315 12.13 12.90 30.63
C ASP A 315 13.40 12.34 31.32
N ASP A 316 13.44 12.44 32.65
CA ASP A 316 14.56 11.95 33.47
C ASP A 316 14.79 10.44 33.40
N GLN A 317 13.81 9.68 32.88
CA GLN A 317 13.87 8.23 32.69
C GLN A 317 14.30 7.84 31.27
N GLY A 318 14.47 8.81 30.37
CA GLY A 318 14.86 8.57 28.98
C GLY A 318 13.68 8.30 28.04
N ARG A 319 12.44 8.55 28.47
CA ARG A 319 11.24 8.37 27.63
C ARG A 319 10.94 9.62 26.83
N ILE A 320 10.48 9.45 25.59
CA ILE A 320 10.11 10.56 24.71
C ILE A 320 8.87 11.27 25.28
N ILE A 321 8.98 12.56 25.56
CA ILE A 321 7.86 13.40 26.02
C ILE A 321 7.39 14.39 24.97
N SER A 322 8.20 14.62 23.93
CA SER A 322 7.87 15.52 22.83
C SER A 322 8.60 15.15 21.55
N GLU A 323 7.90 15.30 20.43
CA GLU A 323 8.37 15.15 19.05
C GLU A 323 7.99 16.40 18.26
N VAL A 324 8.97 17.04 17.64
CA VAL A 324 8.79 18.26 16.83
C VAL A 324 9.22 17.97 15.40
N TYR A 325 8.33 18.22 14.44
CA TYR A 325 8.58 18.06 13.02
C TYR A 325 9.40 19.23 12.47
N LEU A 326 10.43 18.94 11.68
CA LEU A 326 11.33 19.94 11.12
C LEU A 326 11.12 20.07 9.61
N GLY A 327 11.08 21.32 9.15
CA GLY A 327 11.06 21.65 7.73
C GLY A 327 12.43 21.72 7.09
N LEU A 328 12.47 22.01 5.79
CA LEU A 328 13.72 22.11 5.02
C LEU A 328 14.68 23.20 5.54
N ASP A 329 14.15 24.21 6.25
CA ASP A 329 14.93 25.25 6.92
C ASP A 329 15.49 24.81 8.29
N GLY A 330 15.12 23.60 8.76
CA GLY A 330 15.48 23.05 10.06
C GLY A 330 14.65 23.60 11.22
N GLU A 331 13.66 24.44 10.95
CA GLU A 331 12.75 25.01 11.93
C GLU A 331 11.47 24.17 12.09
N PRO A 332 10.72 24.32 13.18
CA PRO A 332 9.47 23.62 13.38
C PRO A 332 8.46 23.93 12.26
N GLU A 333 7.98 22.87 11.61
CA GLU A 333 7.01 22.90 10.51
C GLU A 333 5.75 22.12 10.86
N SER A 334 4.60 22.57 10.34
CA SER A 334 3.31 21.93 10.57
C SER A 334 3.13 20.79 9.58
N ARG A 335 2.72 19.62 10.10
CA ARG A 335 2.32 18.45 9.35
C ARG A 335 0.94 18.01 9.83
N ASP A 336 -0.01 17.82 8.93
CA ASP A 336 -1.39 17.45 9.27
C ASP A 336 -2.04 18.42 10.28
N GLY A 337 -1.64 19.71 10.22
CA GLY A 337 -2.01 20.75 11.19
C GLY A 337 -1.25 20.75 12.53
N VAL A 338 -0.30 19.82 12.72
CA VAL A 338 0.45 19.60 13.97
C VAL A 338 1.94 19.85 13.78
N THR A 339 2.56 20.65 14.64
CA THR A 339 4.02 20.87 14.63
C THR A 339 4.74 20.06 15.72
N GLU A 340 4.09 19.89 16.87
CA GLU A 340 4.63 19.14 18.00
C GLU A 340 3.59 18.17 18.56
N LYS A 341 4.02 16.94 18.81
CA LYS A 341 3.29 15.94 19.60
C LYS A 341 3.90 15.86 20.99
N ARG A 342 3.08 15.85 22.05
CA ARG A 342 3.52 15.62 23.43
C ARG A 342 2.88 14.38 24.03
N TYR A 343 3.67 13.65 24.82
CA TYR A 343 3.29 12.36 25.38
C TYR A 343 3.20 12.40 26.90
N THR A 344 2.20 11.72 27.46
CA THR A 344 2.12 11.40 28.89
C THR A 344 2.09 9.90 29.08
N TRP A 345 3.05 9.38 29.83
CA TRP A 345 3.25 7.94 30.05
C TRP A 345 2.44 7.44 31.24
N ILE A 346 1.86 6.25 31.10
CA ILE A 346 1.21 5.52 32.21
C ILE A 346 2.27 4.74 32.99
N ASP A 347 3.21 4.12 32.28
CA ASP A 347 4.32 3.35 32.84
C ASP A 347 5.60 3.51 31.99
N ALA A 348 6.54 2.56 32.08
CA ALA A 348 7.82 2.64 31.36
C ALA A 348 7.68 2.41 29.85
N VAL A 349 6.60 1.77 29.39
CA VAL A 349 6.47 1.32 27.99
C VAL A 349 5.15 1.74 27.35
N ASN A 350 4.16 2.19 28.14
CA ASN A 350 2.83 2.53 27.66
C ASN A 350 2.56 4.04 27.75
N VAL A 351 2.30 4.67 26.60
CA VAL A 351 1.81 6.04 26.48
C VAL A 351 0.32 6.07 26.77
N GLY A 352 -0.14 6.90 27.72
CA GLY A 352 -1.57 7.06 27.99
C GLY A 352 -2.22 8.21 27.24
N ARG A 353 -1.45 9.24 26.88
CA ARG A 353 -1.97 10.44 26.22
C ARG A 353 -1.00 11.00 25.21
N GLU A 354 -1.54 11.46 24.10
CA GLU A 354 -0.86 12.20 23.05
C GLU A 354 -1.63 13.49 22.77
N ARG A 355 -0.94 14.64 22.72
CA ARG A 355 -1.55 15.96 22.49
C ARG A 355 -0.81 16.75 21.43
N TYR A 356 -1.54 17.58 20.68
CA TYR A 356 -1.03 18.28 19.51
C TYR A 356 -0.89 19.77 19.72
N PHE A 357 0.21 20.32 19.20
CA PHE A 357 0.57 21.71 19.36
C PHE A 357 1.06 22.33 18.05
N ASP A 358 0.74 23.61 17.87
CA ASP A 358 1.23 24.44 16.76
C ASP A 358 2.70 24.83 16.97
N ARG A 359 3.27 25.54 15.99
CA ARG A 359 4.66 26.02 16.05
C ARG A 359 4.96 27.01 17.18
N HIS A 360 3.92 27.55 17.83
CA HIS A 360 4.03 28.45 18.97
C HIS A 360 3.84 27.73 20.30
N GLY A 361 3.60 26.42 20.27
CA GLY A 361 3.38 25.58 21.44
C GLY A 361 1.98 25.70 22.03
N HIS A 362 1.01 26.25 21.28
CA HIS A 362 -0.40 26.25 21.67
C HIS A 362 -1.09 24.96 21.20
N PRO A 363 -2.03 24.40 21.98
CA PRO A 363 -2.83 23.27 21.52
C PRO A 363 -3.47 23.56 20.16
N CYS A 364 -3.36 22.62 19.22
CA CYS A 364 -3.89 22.78 17.87
C CYS A 364 -4.76 21.60 17.44
N LEU A 365 -5.54 21.84 16.39
CA LEU A 365 -6.39 20.84 15.75
C LEU A 365 -5.57 20.12 14.68
N HIS A 366 -5.56 18.80 14.73
CA HIS A 366 -5.15 17.96 13.61
C HIS A 366 -6.10 18.20 12.43
N GLU A 367 -5.66 18.06 11.18
CA GLU A 367 -6.48 18.29 9.98
C GLU A 367 -7.82 17.54 10.02
N ASN A 368 -7.81 16.30 10.50
CA ASN A 368 -8.98 15.46 10.73
C ASN A 368 -9.82 15.81 12.00
N GLY A 369 -9.68 17.00 12.58
CA GLY A 369 -10.66 17.53 13.54
C GLY A 369 -10.52 17.11 15.01
N PHE A 370 -9.34 16.70 15.50
CA PHE A 370 -9.11 16.34 16.92
C PHE A 370 -7.81 16.94 17.49
N HIS A 371 -7.68 17.03 18.83
CA HIS A 371 -6.53 17.66 19.51
C HIS A 371 -5.56 16.65 20.15
N GLY A 372 -5.91 15.37 20.13
CA GLY A 372 -5.07 14.32 20.67
C GLY A 372 -5.75 12.97 20.77
N ARG A 373 -5.03 12.01 21.35
CA ARG A 373 -5.47 10.63 21.57
C ARG A 373 -5.24 10.21 23.02
N ASN A 374 -6.11 9.34 23.54
CA ASN A 374 -5.93 8.64 24.80
C ASN A 374 -5.88 7.13 24.55
N PHE A 375 -5.06 6.44 25.32
CA PHE A 375 -4.83 5.01 25.20
C PHE A 375 -4.96 4.32 26.55
N SER A 376 -5.57 3.14 26.55
CA SER A 376 -5.61 2.20 27.69
C SER A 376 -5.11 0.83 27.25
N PHE A 377 -4.57 0.08 28.22
CA PHE A 377 -3.95 -1.21 27.98
C PHE A 377 -4.49 -2.24 28.98
N ASP A 378 -4.63 -3.47 28.49
CA ASP A 378 -5.02 -4.60 29.32
C ASP A 378 -3.89 -5.01 30.31
N ARG A 379 -4.17 -6.00 31.16
CA ARG A 379 -3.22 -6.51 32.16
C ARG A 379 -1.90 -7.05 31.59
N ASN A 380 -1.88 -7.40 30.30
CA ASN A 380 -0.73 -7.94 29.60
C ASN A 380 0.04 -6.82 28.85
N GLY A 381 -0.47 -5.58 28.88
CA GLY A 381 0.13 -4.42 28.22
C GLY A 381 -0.30 -4.26 26.75
N TYR A 382 -1.36 -4.93 26.30
CA TYR A 382 -1.88 -4.73 24.94
C TYR A 382 -2.98 -3.68 24.91
N LEU A 383 -3.01 -2.86 23.85
CA LEU A 383 -4.02 -1.82 23.67
C LEU A 383 -5.43 -2.43 23.75
N ASP A 384 -6.27 -1.92 24.65
CA ASP A 384 -7.66 -2.34 24.82
C ASP A 384 -8.68 -1.21 24.56
N GLU A 385 -8.23 0.05 24.56
CA GLU A 385 -9.04 1.20 24.19
C GLU A 385 -8.20 2.34 23.60
N GLN A 386 -8.70 2.96 22.53
CA GLN A 386 -8.20 4.23 22.00
C GLN A 386 -9.34 5.23 21.83
N VAL A 387 -9.10 6.48 22.20
CA VAL A 387 -10.08 7.57 22.15
C VAL A 387 -9.48 8.79 21.47
N TRP A 388 -10.16 9.32 20.45
CA TRP A 388 -9.84 10.61 19.85
C TRP A 388 -10.51 11.71 20.66
N VAL A 389 -9.78 12.77 21.00
CA VAL A 389 -10.28 13.78 21.95
C VAL A 389 -10.22 15.21 21.42
N ASP A 390 -11.16 16.03 21.89
CA ASP A 390 -11.13 17.49 21.77
C ASP A 390 -10.10 18.11 22.73
N LEU A 391 -10.02 19.45 22.73
CA LEU A 391 -9.10 20.21 23.59
C LEU A 391 -9.31 19.95 25.10
N ASN A 392 -10.51 19.50 25.49
CA ASN A 392 -10.92 19.29 26.88
C ASN A 392 -10.91 17.80 27.27
N ASP A 393 -10.27 16.94 26.48
CA ASP A 393 -10.23 15.48 26.67
C ASP A 393 -11.60 14.78 26.49
N HIS A 394 -12.59 15.42 25.85
CA HIS A 394 -13.85 14.75 25.51
C HIS A 394 -13.72 13.96 24.20
N PRO A 395 -14.33 12.76 24.09
CA PRO A 395 -14.34 12.01 22.84
C PRO A 395 -14.92 12.82 21.67
N VAL A 396 -14.26 12.79 20.51
CA VAL A 396 -14.71 13.42 19.27
C VAL A 396 -14.50 12.47 18.09
N CYS A 397 -15.44 12.44 17.14
CA CYS A 397 -15.26 11.67 15.91
C CYS A 397 -14.36 12.47 14.95
N PRO A 398 -13.22 11.92 14.50
CA PRO A 398 -12.42 12.57 13.47
C PRO A 398 -13.22 12.76 12.17
N GLU A 399 -12.84 13.77 11.38
CA GLU A 399 -13.41 13.99 10.06
C GLU A 399 -13.15 12.77 9.15
N GLY A 400 -14.17 12.35 8.39
CA GLY A 400 -14.13 11.13 7.58
C GLY A 400 -14.26 9.82 8.37
N GLN A 401 -14.29 9.86 9.72
CA GLN A 401 -14.44 8.69 10.58
C GLN A 401 -15.78 8.70 11.32
N ALA A 402 -16.44 7.54 11.42
CA ALA A 402 -17.77 7.44 12.02
C ALA A 402 -17.79 7.30 13.56
N TYR A 403 -16.63 7.09 14.20
CA TYR A 403 -16.53 6.77 15.62
C TYR A 403 -15.40 7.53 16.32
N ALA A 404 -15.53 7.75 17.63
CA ALA A 404 -14.60 8.49 18.49
C ALA A 404 -13.80 7.60 19.44
N ILE A 405 -14.25 6.36 19.64
CA ILE A 405 -13.66 5.40 20.58
C ILE A 405 -13.61 4.06 19.87
N ASN A 406 -12.49 3.35 19.97
CA ASN A 406 -12.46 1.93 19.68
C ASN A 406 -12.01 1.13 20.91
N ARG A 407 -12.48 -0.11 21.01
CA ARG A 407 -12.11 -1.06 22.05
C ARG A 407 -11.70 -2.38 21.45
N LEU A 408 -10.70 -2.99 22.07
CA LEU A 408 -10.11 -4.25 21.65
C LEU A 408 -10.15 -5.26 22.80
N VAL A 409 -10.41 -6.52 22.46
CA VAL A 409 -10.19 -7.66 23.35
C VAL A 409 -9.09 -8.50 22.74
N ASN A 410 -8.01 -8.70 23.49
CA ASN A 410 -6.85 -9.42 23.01
C ASN A 410 -6.76 -10.80 23.67
N ASP A 411 -6.16 -11.77 22.96
CA ASP A 411 -5.67 -13.00 23.60
C ASP A 411 -4.38 -12.72 24.39
N ASP A 412 -3.86 -13.73 25.11
CA ASP A 412 -2.61 -13.60 25.88
C ASP A 412 -1.37 -13.31 24.99
N ARG A 413 -1.52 -13.38 23.66
CA ARG A 413 -0.48 -13.10 22.67
C ARG A 413 -0.63 -11.71 22.03
N GLY A 414 -1.66 -10.94 22.40
CA GLY A 414 -1.93 -9.61 21.85
C GLY A 414 -2.65 -9.62 20.51
N ASN A 415 -3.16 -10.77 20.06
CA ASN A 415 -4.00 -10.82 18.87
C ASN A 415 -5.40 -10.30 19.23
N CYS A 416 -5.89 -9.32 18.46
CA CYS A 416 -7.27 -8.87 18.58
C CYS A 416 -8.23 -10.02 18.25
N LEU A 417 -9.09 -10.34 19.21
CA LEU A 417 -10.21 -11.30 19.13
C LEU A 417 -11.55 -10.59 18.89
N ASP A 418 -11.66 -9.35 19.33
CA ASP A 418 -12.87 -8.56 19.24
C ASP A 418 -12.50 -7.09 19.13
N TRP A 419 -12.99 -6.40 18.11
CA TRP A 419 -12.88 -4.96 17.93
C TRP A 419 -14.26 -4.33 17.92
N ARG A 420 -14.41 -3.16 18.54
CA ARG A 420 -15.69 -2.42 18.62
C ARG A 420 -15.48 -0.92 18.47
N CYS A 421 -16.42 -0.24 17.82
CA CYS A 421 -16.41 1.22 17.67
C CYS A 421 -17.59 1.91 18.36
N PHE A 422 -17.34 3.06 18.98
CA PHE A 422 -18.34 3.85 19.70
C PHE A 422 -18.27 5.32 19.31
N GLY A 423 -19.43 5.98 19.29
CA GLY A 423 -19.54 7.41 19.05
C GLY A 423 -18.99 8.24 20.22
N ALA A 424 -18.95 9.56 20.05
CA ALA A 424 -18.49 10.49 21.09
C ALA A 424 -19.29 10.41 22.40
N ASP A 425 -20.54 9.95 22.34
CA ASP A 425 -21.41 9.72 23.51
C ASP A 425 -21.17 8.36 24.20
N GLY A 426 -20.20 7.57 23.72
CA GLY A 426 -19.87 6.24 24.21
C GLY A 426 -20.84 5.14 23.80
N ARG A 427 -21.80 5.41 22.90
CA ARG A 427 -22.75 4.41 22.41
C ARG A 427 -22.22 3.69 21.18
N PRO A 428 -22.60 2.41 20.96
CA PRO A 428 -22.30 1.68 19.73
C PRO A 428 -22.75 2.44 18.48
N VAL A 429 -21.84 2.64 17.53
CA VAL A 429 -22.11 3.19 16.20
C VAL A 429 -21.62 2.21 15.13
N LEU A 430 -22.05 2.42 13.89
CA LEU A 430 -21.49 1.69 12.74
C LEU A 430 -20.31 2.48 12.18
N ASP A 431 -19.28 1.78 11.73
CA ASP A 431 -18.20 2.32 10.91
C ASP A 431 -18.65 2.53 9.46
N HIS A 432 -17.73 2.96 8.59
CA HIS A 432 -18.02 3.20 7.17
C HIS A 432 -18.36 1.91 6.40
N ASP A 433 -18.06 0.74 6.97
CA ASP A 433 -18.36 -0.57 6.38
C ASP A 433 -19.66 -1.17 6.95
N GLY A 434 -20.43 -0.38 7.70
CA GLY A 434 -21.71 -0.79 8.27
C GLY A 434 -21.58 -1.71 9.50
N THR A 435 -20.41 -1.70 10.16
CA THR A 435 -20.10 -2.62 11.26
C THR A 435 -19.83 -1.88 12.58
N HIS A 436 -20.39 -2.37 13.68
CA HIS A 436 -20.03 -1.90 15.03
C HIS A 436 -18.90 -2.74 15.63
N ARG A 437 -18.97 -4.05 15.41
CA ARG A 437 -18.09 -5.03 16.05
C ARG A 437 -17.58 -6.05 15.04
N ILE A 438 -16.28 -6.31 15.08
CA ILE A 438 -15.63 -7.36 14.31
C ILE A 438 -15.08 -8.40 15.29
N SER A 439 -15.42 -9.67 15.09
CA SER A 439 -14.90 -10.78 15.90
C SER A 439 -14.00 -11.69 15.07
N TYR A 440 -12.88 -12.09 15.66
CA TYR A 440 -11.87 -12.93 15.03
C TYR A 440 -11.71 -14.25 15.79
N ARG A 441 -11.65 -15.35 15.04
CA ARG A 441 -11.22 -16.65 15.56
C ARG A 441 -9.95 -17.07 14.87
N ARG A 442 -8.97 -17.54 15.65
CA ARG A 442 -7.64 -17.90 15.16
C ARG A 442 -7.25 -19.31 15.55
N ASP A 443 -6.31 -19.89 14.82
CA ASP A 443 -5.64 -21.13 15.21
C ASP A 443 -4.45 -20.87 16.17
N SER A 444 -3.75 -21.93 16.56
CA SER A 444 -2.58 -21.83 17.44
C SER A 444 -1.35 -21.18 16.79
N MET A 445 -1.34 -21.04 15.47
CA MET A 445 -0.29 -20.35 14.71
C MET A 445 -0.59 -18.85 14.56
N GLY A 446 -1.84 -18.43 14.80
CA GLY A 446 -2.29 -17.04 14.70
C GLY A 446 -3.07 -16.74 13.42
N ASN A 447 -3.24 -17.73 12.55
CA ASN A 447 -3.98 -17.59 11.29
C ASN A 447 -5.46 -17.34 11.58
N ILE A 448 -6.09 -16.44 10.82
CA ILE A 448 -7.51 -16.11 10.98
C ILE A 448 -8.36 -17.23 10.37
N LEU A 449 -8.99 -18.03 11.21
CA LEU A 449 -9.93 -19.06 10.77
C LEU A 449 -11.29 -18.46 10.40
N GLU A 450 -11.67 -17.35 11.04
CA GLU A 450 -12.97 -16.73 10.86
C GLU A 450 -12.99 -15.27 11.28
N THR A 451 -13.68 -14.45 10.49
CA THR A 451 -14.02 -13.05 10.77
C THR A 451 -15.54 -12.90 10.70
N ARG A 452 -16.16 -12.18 11.65
CA ARG A 452 -17.61 -11.92 11.68
C ARG A 452 -17.92 -10.46 11.98
N TYR A 453 -18.93 -9.90 11.30
CA TYR A 453 -19.34 -8.50 11.39
C TYR A 453 -20.69 -8.34 12.09
N PHE A 454 -20.77 -7.47 13.10
CA PHE A 454 -21.96 -7.28 13.92
C PHE A 454 -22.36 -5.80 14.01
N GLY A 455 -23.67 -5.56 14.05
CA GLY A 455 -24.24 -4.22 14.23
C GLY A 455 -24.30 -3.78 15.69
N CYS A 456 -24.86 -2.59 15.94
CA CYS A 456 -24.89 -1.95 17.27
C CYS A 456 -25.59 -2.76 18.38
N SER A 457 -26.44 -3.74 18.04
CA SER A 457 -27.10 -4.64 19.01
C SER A 457 -26.46 -6.04 19.06
N ASN A 458 -25.22 -6.20 18.56
CA ASN A 458 -24.50 -7.47 18.42
C ASN A 458 -25.20 -8.52 17.51
N GLN A 459 -26.11 -8.08 16.65
CA GLN A 459 -26.72 -8.91 15.62
C GLN A 459 -25.79 -9.04 14.39
N PRO A 460 -25.81 -10.17 13.67
CA PRO A 460 -25.16 -10.28 12.36
C PRO A 460 -25.62 -9.18 11.41
N VAL A 461 -24.68 -8.53 10.73
CA VAL A 461 -24.95 -7.54 9.68
C VAL A 461 -24.11 -7.86 8.44
N ALA A 462 -24.56 -7.39 7.28
CA ALA A 462 -23.75 -7.40 6.07
C ALA A 462 -22.72 -6.27 6.16
N HIS A 463 -21.45 -6.61 5.96
CA HIS A 463 -20.36 -5.68 5.66
C HIS A 463 -20.63 -4.95 4.34
N ARG A 464 -19.89 -3.88 4.03
CA ARG A 464 -20.01 -3.15 2.75
C ARG A 464 -19.91 -4.05 1.50
N ASP A 465 -19.18 -5.15 1.62
CA ASP A 465 -18.98 -6.11 0.53
C ASP A 465 -20.14 -7.11 0.41
N GLY A 466 -21.15 -7.05 1.29
CA GLY A 466 -22.36 -7.87 1.24
C GLY A 466 -22.32 -9.13 2.13
N ASN A 467 -21.17 -9.49 2.69
CA ASN A 467 -21.02 -10.67 3.56
C ASN A 467 -21.09 -10.31 5.07
N HIS A 468 -21.56 -11.24 5.89
CA HIS A 468 -21.50 -11.18 7.36
C HIS A 468 -20.24 -11.83 7.93
N ALA A 469 -19.70 -12.84 7.24
CA ALA A 469 -18.53 -13.54 7.73
C ALA A 469 -17.60 -13.96 6.61
N VAL A 470 -16.36 -14.26 6.99
CA VAL A 470 -15.33 -14.85 6.15
C VAL A 470 -14.74 -16.02 6.91
N VAL A 471 -14.65 -17.19 6.29
CA VAL A 471 -14.03 -18.38 6.86
C VAL A 471 -12.84 -18.79 6.00
N CYS A 472 -11.68 -18.99 6.63
CA CYS A 472 -10.47 -19.43 5.95
C CYS A 472 -10.00 -20.78 6.47
N ARG A 473 -9.33 -21.54 5.59
CA ARG A 473 -8.64 -22.78 5.93
C ARG A 473 -7.21 -22.74 5.42
N TYR A 474 -6.32 -23.33 6.20
CA TYR A 474 -4.88 -23.35 5.94
C TYR A 474 -4.36 -24.78 5.83
N ASP A 475 -3.29 -24.97 5.05
CA ASP A 475 -2.48 -26.18 5.13
C ASP A 475 -1.55 -26.14 6.37
N ALA A 476 -0.81 -27.23 6.62
CA ALA A 476 0.10 -27.32 7.78
C ALA A 476 1.28 -26.32 7.73
N ARG A 477 1.47 -25.62 6.60
CA ARG A 477 2.52 -24.62 6.40
C ARG A 477 1.97 -23.19 6.49
N GLY A 478 0.69 -23.02 6.79
CA GLY A 478 0.04 -21.70 6.90
C GLY A 478 -0.42 -21.12 5.57
N ASN A 479 -0.43 -21.89 4.48
CA ASN A 479 -0.94 -21.39 3.19
C ASN A 479 -2.48 -21.42 3.17
N GLU A 480 -3.14 -20.33 2.77
CA GLU A 480 -4.61 -20.27 2.67
C GLU A 480 -5.12 -21.12 1.50
N ILE A 481 -5.63 -22.31 1.79
CA ILE A 481 -6.11 -23.28 0.80
C ILE A 481 -7.58 -23.09 0.42
N GLU A 482 -8.36 -22.40 1.26
CA GLU A 482 -9.77 -22.11 1.00
C GLU A 482 -10.21 -20.86 1.76
N LYS A 483 -11.02 -20.03 1.11
CA LYS A 483 -11.67 -18.86 1.71
C LYS A 483 -13.10 -18.76 1.20
N THR A 484 -14.04 -18.59 2.11
CA THR A 484 -15.48 -18.55 1.84
C THR A 484 -16.10 -17.34 2.51
N TRP A 485 -16.91 -16.58 1.75
CA TRP A 485 -17.71 -15.48 2.27
C TRP A 485 -19.11 -15.98 2.59
N LEU A 486 -19.65 -15.57 3.73
CA LEU A 486 -20.95 -16.03 4.22
C LEU A 486 -21.90 -14.86 4.42
N ASN A 487 -23.18 -15.03 4.06
CA ASN A 487 -24.25 -14.08 4.35
C ASN A 487 -24.66 -14.13 5.84
N ILE A 488 -25.64 -13.31 6.22
CA ILE A 488 -26.16 -13.23 7.60
C ILE A 488 -26.76 -14.54 8.12
N GLU A 489 -27.12 -15.47 7.23
CA GLU A 489 -27.65 -16.80 7.56
C GLU A 489 -26.53 -17.86 7.69
N ASN A 490 -25.27 -17.48 7.47
CA ASN A 490 -24.09 -18.34 7.38
C ASN A 490 -24.07 -19.27 6.16
N HIS A 491 -24.74 -18.89 5.07
CA HIS A 491 -24.63 -19.58 3.79
C HIS A 491 -23.58 -18.89 2.91
N PRO A 492 -22.81 -19.63 2.07
CA PRO A 492 -21.90 -19.03 1.10
C PRO A 492 -22.60 -17.99 0.24
N THR A 493 -21.98 -16.83 0.06
CA THR A 493 -22.54 -15.74 -0.75
C THR A 493 -21.48 -15.05 -1.58
N ALA A 494 -21.84 -14.59 -2.78
CA ALA A 494 -20.98 -13.71 -3.55
C ALA A 494 -20.87 -12.34 -2.87
N ILE A 495 -19.77 -11.62 -3.12
CA ILE A 495 -19.54 -10.30 -2.54
C ILE A 495 -19.38 -9.23 -3.63
N SER A 496 -19.54 -7.97 -3.25
CA SER A 496 -19.27 -6.85 -4.15
C SER A 496 -17.84 -6.93 -4.70
N GLY A 497 -17.70 -6.87 -6.03
CA GLY A 497 -16.41 -7.01 -6.73
C GLY A 497 -15.87 -8.44 -6.87
N CYS A 498 -16.56 -9.47 -6.37
CA CYS A 498 -16.25 -10.88 -6.65
C CYS A 498 -17.54 -11.70 -6.81
N GLU A 499 -17.82 -12.17 -8.03
CA GLU A 499 -19.03 -12.97 -8.32
C GLU A 499 -19.06 -14.36 -7.67
N TYR A 500 -17.97 -14.78 -7.00
CA TYR A 500 -17.84 -16.10 -6.39
C TYR A 500 -17.93 -16.06 -4.86
N ALA A 501 -18.47 -17.13 -4.29
CA ALA A 501 -18.64 -17.27 -2.84
C ALA A 501 -17.48 -18.01 -2.16
N THR A 502 -16.67 -18.75 -2.92
CA THR A 502 -15.52 -19.48 -2.39
C THR A 502 -14.37 -19.51 -3.38
N VAL A 503 -13.16 -19.29 -2.87
CA VAL A 503 -11.91 -19.50 -3.60
C VAL A 503 -11.11 -20.63 -2.97
N ARG A 504 -10.52 -21.50 -3.80
CA ARG A 504 -9.62 -22.57 -3.36
C ARG A 504 -8.27 -22.48 -4.04
N ARG A 505 -7.22 -22.76 -3.27
CA ARG A 505 -5.83 -22.64 -3.73
C ARG A 505 -5.05 -23.93 -3.50
N ILE A 506 -4.07 -24.15 -4.38
CA ILE A 506 -3.10 -25.25 -4.28
C ILE A 506 -1.71 -24.65 -4.38
N TYR A 507 -0.83 -25.07 -3.48
CA TYR A 507 0.55 -24.61 -3.40
C TYR A 507 1.52 -25.77 -3.66
N ASP A 508 2.68 -25.47 -4.22
CA ASP A 508 3.76 -26.44 -4.35
C ASP A 508 4.53 -26.63 -3.03
N GLY A 509 5.60 -27.41 -3.06
CA GLY A 509 6.47 -27.62 -1.90
C GLY A 509 7.22 -26.35 -1.44
N PHE A 510 7.26 -25.29 -2.24
CA PHE A 510 7.93 -24.02 -1.94
C PHE A 510 6.94 -22.91 -1.55
N ASP A 511 5.70 -23.27 -1.24
CA ASP A 511 4.63 -22.33 -0.86
C ASP A 511 4.26 -21.36 -1.99
N ARG A 512 4.56 -21.75 -3.24
CA ARG A 512 4.18 -21.00 -4.44
C ARG A 512 2.83 -21.49 -4.95
N LEU A 513 1.94 -20.56 -5.28
CA LEU A 513 0.62 -20.86 -5.83
C LEU A 513 0.75 -21.61 -7.15
N ILE A 514 0.21 -22.83 -7.25
CA ILE A 514 0.10 -23.58 -8.51
C ILE A 514 -1.27 -23.36 -9.13
N GLU A 515 -2.32 -23.22 -8.34
CA GLU A 515 -3.68 -23.17 -8.87
C GLU A 515 -4.63 -22.41 -7.96
N GLU A 516 -5.53 -21.62 -8.55
CA GLU A 516 -6.65 -20.94 -7.90
C GLU A 516 -7.97 -21.29 -8.62
N ARG A 517 -9.07 -21.47 -7.87
CA ARG A 517 -10.40 -21.87 -8.39
C ARG A 517 -11.54 -21.15 -7.69
N TYR A 518 -12.60 -20.83 -8.44
CA TYR A 518 -13.76 -20.07 -7.97
C TYR A 518 -15.06 -20.89 -7.97
N TYR A 519 -15.86 -20.74 -6.92
CA TYR A 519 -17.09 -21.50 -6.73
C TYR A 519 -18.26 -20.59 -6.35
N ASP A 520 -19.44 -20.94 -6.85
CA ASP A 520 -20.69 -20.24 -6.54
C ASP A 520 -21.19 -20.53 -5.12
N GLU A 521 -22.32 -19.92 -4.76
CA GLU A 521 -23.00 -20.07 -3.46
C GLU A 521 -23.43 -21.52 -3.15
N ARG A 522 -23.56 -22.35 -4.18
CA ARG A 522 -23.89 -23.79 -4.08
C ARG A 522 -22.64 -24.67 -4.06
N GLY A 523 -21.44 -24.07 -4.05
CA GLY A 523 -20.16 -24.76 -4.10
C GLY A 523 -19.84 -25.41 -5.45
N GLN A 524 -20.53 -25.02 -6.53
CA GLN A 524 -20.28 -25.49 -7.88
C GLN A 524 -19.20 -24.63 -8.57
N PRO A 525 -18.37 -25.22 -9.45
CA PRO A 525 -17.45 -24.45 -10.29
C PRO A 525 -18.20 -23.38 -11.09
N MET A 526 -17.75 -22.13 -11.00
CA MET A 526 -18.29 -21.02 -11.77
C MET A 526 -17.19 -20.26 -12.48
N LEU A 527 -17.55 -19.44 -13.47
CA LEU A 527 -16.66 -18.44 -14.06
C LEU A 527 -16.69 -17.18 -13.21
N CYS A 528 -15.54 -16.57 -12.93
CA CYS A 528 -15.46 -15.25 -12.30
C CYS A 528 -15.63 -14.14 -13.35
N GLU A 529 -15.53 -12.87 -12.93
CA GLU A 529 -15.60 -11.68 -13.80
C GLU A 529 -14.54 -11.70 -14.93
N GLU A 530 -13.38 -12.33 -14.69
CA GLU A 530 -12.39 -12.59 -15.76
C GLU A 530 -12.84 -13.67 -16.75
N GLY A 531 -14.05 -14.23 -16.66
CA GLY A 531 -14.59 -15.23 -17.59
C GLY A 531 -13.95 -16.62 -17.48
N CYS A 532 -13.29 -16.94 -16.35
CA CYS A 532 -12.63 -18.23 -16.13
C CYS A 532 -12.99 -18.85 -14.77
N HIS A 533 -12.93 -20.17 -14.65
CA HIS A 533 -13.12 -20.86 -13.36
C HIS A 533 -11.90 -20.74 -12.45
N GLY A 534 -10.74 -20.46 -13.03
CA GLY A 534 -9.50 -20.33 -12.31
C GLY A 534 -8.30 -20.31 -13.25
N TYR A 535 -7.11 -20.33 -12.66
CA TYR A 535 -5.88 -20.40 -13.43
C TYR A 535 -4.82 -21.28 -12.75
N ARG A 536 -3.88 -21.78 -13.57
CA ARG A 536 -2.68 -22.49 -13.12
C ARG A 536 -1.44 -21.67 -13.39
N LEU A 537 -0.47 -21.75 -12.48
CA LEU A 537 0.83 -21.12 -12.61
C LEU A 537 1.95 -22.16 -12.70
N SER A 538 2.87 -21.93 -13.63
CA SER A 538 4.15 -22.64 -13.72
C SER A 538 5.28 -21.71 -13.33
N TRP A 539 6.28 -22.20 -12.62
CA TRP A 539 7.37 -21.40 -12.06
C TRP A 539 8.73 -21.86 -12.58
N ASN A 540 9.68 -20.93 -12.74
CA ASN A 540 11.08 -21.28 -12.97
C ASN A 540 11.83 -21.60 -11.65
N GLU A 541 13.09 -22.00 -11.77
CA GLU A 541 13.97 -22.31 -10.64
C GLU A 541 14.24 -21.11 -9.72
N ARG A 542 14.15 -19.89 -10.27
CA ARG A 542 14.31 -18.63 -9.53
C ARG A 542 13.04 -18.16 -8.82
N GLY A 543 11.93 -18.88 -8.95
CA GLY A 543 10.66 -18.54 -8.31
C GLY A 543 9.83 -17.49 -9.02
N HIS A 544 10.07 -17.23 -10.31
CA HIS A 544 9.21 -16.36 -11.13
C HIS A 544 8.20 -17.17 -11.94
N PRO A 545 6.94 -16.71 -12.10
CA PRO A 545 5.92 -17.41 -12.87
C PRO A 545 6.25 -17.31 -14.36
N VAL A 546 6.41 -18.43 -15.06
CA VAL A 546 6.73 -18.48 -16.50
C VAL A 546 5.52 -18.72 -17.38
N GLU A 547 4.42 -19.23 -16.81
CA GLU A 547 3.19 -19.47 -17.55
C GLU A 547 1.98 -19.32 -16.61
N ARG A 548 0.90 -18.71 -17.11
CA ARG A 548 -0.42 -18.68 -16.48
C ARG A 548 -1.45 -19.24 -17.48
N VAL A 549 -2.20 -20.26 -17.07
CA VAL A 549 -3.23 -20.90 -17.91
C VAL A 549 -4.59 -20.75 -17.24
N HIS A 550 -5.47 -19.93 -17.81
CA HIS A 550 -6.88 -19.84 -17.42
C HIS A 550 -7.64 -21.08 -17.89
N PHE A 551 -8.57 -21.57 -17.07
CA PHE A 551 -9.37 -22.74 -17.41
C PHE A 551 -10.85 -22.56 -17.05
N GLY A 552 -11.72 -23.26 -17.78
CA GLY A 552 -13.16 -23.25 -17.57
C GLY A 552 -13.61 -24.22 -16.47
N CYS A 553 -14.91 -24.31 -16.22
CA CYS A 553 -15.48 -25.25 -15.25
C CYS A 553 -15.18 -26.72 -15.61
N ASP A 554 -14.91 -27.02 -16.88
CA ASP A 554 -14.47 -28.32 -17.40
C ASP A 554 -12.97 -28.61 -17.18
N ARG A 555 -12.24 -27.67 -16.58
CA ARG A 555 -10.80 -27.72 -16.28
C ARG A 555 -9.88 -27.61 -17.51
N LEU A 556 -10.44 -27.36 -18.69
CA LEU A 556 -9.71 -27.16 -19.94
C LEU A 556 -9.34 -25.68 -20.11
N PRO A 557 -8.24 -25.36 -20.84
CA PRO A 557 -7.89 -23.97 -21.12
C PRO A 557 -9.07 -23.19 -21.72
N CYS A 558 -9.36 -22.01 -21.19
CA CYS A 558 -10.44 -21.15 -21.68
C CYS A 558 -9.99 -19.71 -21.79
N ALA A 559 -10.55 -18.97 -22.73
CA ALA A 559 -10.32 -17.54 -22.85
C ALA A 559 -10.92 -16.81 -21.64
N ASN A 560 -10.16 -15.88 -21.07
CA ASN A 560 -10.66 -14.93 -20.10
C ASN A 560 -11.46 -13.79 -20.80
N ALA A 561 -11.96 -12.81 -20.05
CA ALA A 561 -12.75 -11.68 -20.57
C ALA A 561 -12.00 -10.83 -21.61
N ARG A 562 -10.65 -10.91 -21.64
CA ARG A 562 -9.79 -10.27 -22.66
C ARG A 562 -9.49 -11.18 -23.86
N GLY A 563 -10.08 -12.36 -23.91
CA GLY A 563 -9.83 -13.38 -24.94
C GLY A 563 -8.62 -14.30 -24.65
N ILE A 564 -7.85 -14.04 -23.59
CA ILE A 564 -6.55 -14.69 -23.33
C ILE A 564 -6.76 -15.96 -22.52
N ALA A 565 -6.32 -17.11 -23.03
CA ALA A 565 -6.32 -18.35 -22.27
C ALA A 565 -4.98 -18.64 -21.60
N ILE A 566 -3.87 -18.36 -22.29
CA ILE A 566 -2.53 -18.67 -21.81
C ILE A 566 -1.66 -17.42 -21.89
N LEU A 567 -0.95 -17.11 -20.81
CA LEU A 567 0.10 -16.12 -20.76
C LEU A 567 1.44 -16.79 -20.54
N ARG A 568 2.48 -16.33 -21.25
CA ARG A 568 3.87 -16.78 -21.02
C ARG A 568 4.78 -15.61 -20.74
N PHE A 569 5.62 -15.77 -19.74
CA PHE A 569 6.52 -14.74 -19.26
C PHE A 569 7.98 -15.16 -19.45
N ARG A 570 8.85 -14.20 -19.77
CA ARG A 570 10.31 -14.34 -19.66
C ARG A 570 10.87 -13.20 -18.83
N TYR A 571 11.94 -13.48 -18.11
CA TYR A 571 12.59 -12.54 -17.21
C TYR A 571 14.03 -12.28 -17.66
N ASP A 572 14.57 -11.13 -17.29
CA ASP A 572 16.00 -10.85 -17.43
C ASP A 572 16.82 -11.41 -16.25
N GLU A 573 18.13 -11.16 -16.27
CA GLU A 573 19.06 -11.64 -15.24
C GLU A 573 18.79 -11.05 -13.86
N ARG A 574 18.23 -9.83 -13.79
CA ARG A 574 17.81 -9.16 -12.55
C ARG A 574 16.44 -9.64 -12.06
N GLY A 575 15.76 -10.51 -12.81
CA GLY A 575 14.45 -11.05 -12.45
C GLY A 575 13.26 -10.17 -12.85
N ARG A 576 13.49 -9.16 -13.71
CA ARG A 576 12.44 -8.26 -14.19
C ARG A 576 11.75 -8.87 -15.40
N ARG A 577 10.44 -8.64 -15.55
CA ARG A 577 9.67 -9.18 -16.68
C ARG A 577 10.19 -8.58 -17.98
N LYS A 578 10.79 -9.39 -18.84
CA LYS A 578 11.37 -9.00 -20.12
C LYS A 578 10.41 -9.18 -21.28
N VAL A 579 9.58 -10.23 -21.24
CA VAL A 579 8.61 -10.53 -22.29
C VAL A 579 7.33 -11.10 -21.68
N GLU A 580 6.20 -10.74 -22.27
CA GLU A 580 4.88 -11.35 -22.04
C GLU A 580 4.23 -11.69 -23.39
N ARG A 581 3.61 -12.87 -23.49
CA ARG A 581 2.93 -13.33 -24.72
C ARG A 581 1.56 -13.89 -24.42
N TYR A 582 0.61 -13.62 -25.32
CA TYR A 582 -0.80 -13.98 -25.20
C TYR A 582 -1.16 -15.07 -26.20
N PHE A 583 -1.88 -16.09 -25.75
CA PHE A 583 -2.34 -17.19 -26.59
C PHE A 583 -3.79 -17.55 -26.30
N ASP A 584 -4.45 -18.10 -27.31
CA ASP A 584 -5.79 -18.69 -27.18
C ASP A 584 -5.75 -20.06 -26.49
N ALA A 585 -6.92 -20.68 -26.32
CA ALA A 585 -7.06 -21.98 -25.65
C ALA A 585 -6.33 -23.14 -26.36
N SER A 586 -6.00 -22.99 -27.64
CA SER A 586 -5.23 -23.97 -28.42
C SER A 586 -3.71 -23.78 -28.28
N GLY A 587 -3.27 -22.70 -27.64
CA GLY A 587 -1.86 -22.31 -27.57
C GLY A 587 -1.38 -21.54 -28.81
N THR A 588 -2.29 -21.05 -29.64
CA THR A 588 -1.97 -20.23 -30.81
C THR A 588 -1.86 -18.75 -30.40
N PRO A 589 -0.86 -17.98 -30.89
CA PRO A 589 -0.72 -16.57 -30.54
C PRO A 589 -2.01 -15.77 -30.79
N LEU A 590 -2.48 -15.08 -29.76
CA LEU A 590 -3.73 -14.31 -29.79
C LEU A 590 -3.45 -12.84 -30.13
N ARG A 591 -4.06 -12.35 -31.21
CA ARG A 591 -3.99 -10.92 -31.58
C ARG A 591 -4.96 -10.10 -30.72
N MET A 592 -4.40 -9.28 -29.84
CA MET A 592 -5.14 -8.35 -28.98
C MET A 592 -5.71 -7.17 -29.81
N PRO A 593 -6.69 -6.40 -29.27
CA PRO A 593 -7.26 -5.23 -29.96
C PRO A 593 -6.21 -4.22 -30.46
N GLY A 594 -5.07 -4.08 -29.77
CA GLY A 594 -3.94 -3.23 -30.18
C GLY A 594 -3.08 -3.78 -31.33
N GLY A 595 -3.41 -4.95 -31.90
CA GLY A 595 -2.75 -5.53 -33.07
C GLY A 595 -1.58 -6.48 -32.79
N TYR A 596 -1.21 -6.69 -31.53
CA TYR A 596 -0.06 -7.49 -31.13
C TYR A 596 -0.45 -8.77 -30.38
N CYS A 597 0.48 -9.72 -30.30
CA CYS A 597 0.35 -11.01 -29.61
C CYS A 597 1.29 -11.12 -28.39
N GLY A 598 2.05 -10.07 -28.08
CA GLY A 598 2.90 -10.00 -26.90
C GLY A 598 3.53 -8.62 -26.74
N LEU A 599 4.21 -8.44 -25.61
CA LEU A 599 4.97 -7.24 -25.27
C LEU A 599 6.38 -7.65 -24.85
N ARG A 600 7.36 -6.83 -25.22
CA ARG A 600 8.72 -6.87 -24.68
C ARG A 600 8.98 -5.58 -23.93
N PHE A 601 9.54 -5.70 -22.73
CA PHE A 601 9.78 -4.60 -21.82
C PHE A 601 11.27 -4.28 -21.74
N GLU A 602 11.61 -3.01 -21.65
CA GLU A 602 12.94 -2.52 -21.32
C GLU A 602 12.87 -1.73 -20.01
N HIS A 603 13.91 -1.87 -19.19
CA HIS A 603 14.02 -1.22 -17.89
C HIS A 603 15.34 -0.46 -17.82
N ASP A 604 15.36 0.67 -17.12
CA ASP A 604 16.59 1.40 -16.83
C ASP A 604 17.40 0.73 -15.71
N ASP A 605 18.50 1.36 -15.31
CA ASP A 605 19.40 0.84 -14.28
C ASP A 605 18.78 0.86 -12.87
N ARG A 606 17.74 1.68 -12.67
CA ARG A 606 16.92 1.77 -11.45
C ARG A 606 15.70 0.84 -11.47
N ASP A 607 15.69 -0.14 -12.37
CA ASP A 607 14.61 -1.13 -12.51
C ASP A 607 13.23 -0.54 -12.90
N ARG A 608 13.20 0.69 -13.41
CA ARG A 608 11.98 1.36 -13.89
C ARG A 608 11.72 0.98 -15.34
N GLN A 609 10.49 0.65 -15.70
CA GLN A 609 10.12 0.32 -17.08
C GLN A 609 10.18 1.58 -17.96
N ILE A 610 10.99 1.53 -19.03
CA ILE A 610 11.24 2.67 -19.94
C ILE A 610 10.83 2.40 -21.38
N ALA A 611 10.48 1.16 -21.76
CA ALA A 611 9.92 0.92 -23.08
C ALA A 611 9.03 -0.33 -23.15
N GLU A 612 8.12 -0.32 -24.12
CA GLU A 612 7.30 -1.44 -24.56
C GLU A 612 7.42 -1.61 -26.08
N THR A 613 7.86 -2.79 -26.52
CA THR A 613 7.82 -3.20 -27.94
C THR A 613 6.70 -4.21 -28.15
N PHE A 614 5.83 -3.94 -29.13
CA PHE A 614 4.74 -4.83 -29.53
C PHE A 614 5.27 -6.00 -30.36
N LEU A 615 4.81 -7.22 -30.05
CA LEU A 615 5.30 -8.44 -30.69
C LEU A 615 4.21 -9.12 -31.52
N GLY A 616 4.58 -9.64 -32.69
CA GLY A 616 3.72 -10.43 -33.57
C GLY A 616 3.56 -11.90 -33.14
N PRO A 617 2.86 -12.71 -33.96
CA PRO A 617 2.66 -14.15 -33.70
C PRO A 617 3.97 -14.96 -33.65
N ASP A 618 4.99 -14.55 -34.39
CA ASP A 618 6.34 -15.12 -34.38
C ASP A 618 7.16 -14.71 -33.13
N GLY A 619 6.74 -13.65 -32.43
CA GLY A 619 7.47 -13.08 -31.30
C GLY A 619 8.45 -11.98 -31.71
N GLU A 620 8.44 -11.57 -32.97
CA GLU A 620 9.24 -10.45 -33.48
C GLU A 620 8.47 -9.13 -33.39
N PRO A 621 9.15 -7.97 -33.42
CA PRO A 621 8.50 -6.66 -33.37
C PRO A 621 7.44 -6.49 -34.46
N THR A 622 6.29 -5.91 -34.13
CA THR A 622 5.18 -5.68 -35.06
C THR A 622 4.50 -4.34 -34.81
N PHE A 623 3.83 -3.79 -35.82
CA PHE A 623 3.09 -2.54 -35.68
C PHE A 623 1.85 -2.73 -34.81
N SER A 624 1.66 -1.81 -33.85
CA SER A 624 0.38 -1.63 -33.18
C SER A 624 -0.67 -1.05 -34.15
N THR A 625 -1.94 -1.08 -33.74
CA THR A 625 -3.02 -0.36 -34.44
C THR A 625 -2.80 1.15 -34.53
N ASN A 626 -1.92 1.70 -33.68
CA ASN A 626 -1.53 3.11 -33.70
C ASN A 626 -0.31 3.38 -34.61
N GLY A 627 0.18 2.39 -35.38
CA GLY A 627 1.17 2.63 -36.43
C GLY A 627 2.63 2.72 -35.98
N TYR A 628 2.95 2.37 -34.73
CA TYR A 628 4.31 2.24 -34.23
C TYR A 628 4.56 0.88 -33.56
N VAL A 629 5.84 0.51 -33.45
CA VAL A 629 6.33 -0.79 -32.95
C VAL A 629 6.82 -0.69 -31.51
N THR A 630 7.45 0.42 -31.12
CA THR A 630 7.96 0.63 -29.76
C THR A 630 7.48 1.95 -29.18
N LEU A 631 6.99 1.91 -27.96
CA LEU A 631 6.73 3.06 -27.10
C LEU A 631 7.87 3.20 -26.09
N ARG A 632 8.45 4.38 -25.96
CA ARG A 632 9.55 4.65 -25.02
C ARG A 632 9.25 5.86 -24.15
N TRP A 633 9.57 5.76 -22.87
CA TRP A 633 9.50 6.85 -21.92
C TRP A 633 10.89 7.33 -21.51
N THR A 634 10.98 8.62 -21.22
CA THR A 634 12.11 9.19 -20.46
C THR A 634 11.57 9.56 -19.09
N LEU A 635 12.32 9.25 -18.05
CA LEU A 635 11.96 9.52 -16.66
C LEU A 635 12.96 10.52 -16.06
N ASP A 636 12.49 11.40 -15.18
CA ASP A 636 13.39 12.19 -14.32
C ASP A 636 13.92 11.33 -13.15
N ASP A 637 14.68 11.97 -12.25
CA ASP A 637 15.26 11.27 -11.11
C ASP A 637 14.21 10.76 -10.10
N GLU A 638 13.07 11.44 -10.00
CA GLU A 638 11.92 11.05 -9.16
C GLU A 638 11.07 9.93 -9.81
N GLY A 639 11.39 9.52 -11.04
CA GLY A 639 10.64 8.50 -11.77
C GLY A 639 9.39 9.03 -12.48
N ARG A 640 9.18 10.35 -12.50
CA ARG A 640 8.10 10.96 -13.28
C ARG A 640 8.45 10.95 -14.76
N ARG A 641 7.45 10.74 -15.61
CA ARG A 641 7.62 10.73 -17.07
C ARG A 641 7.88 12.14 -17.57
N THR A 642 9.02 12.37 -18.23
CA THR A 642 9.35 13.65 -18.88
C THR A 642 9.19 13.61 -20.39
N SER A 643 9.09 12.41 -20.98
CA SER A 643 8.69 12.28 -22.38
C SER A 643 8.11 10.92 -22.70
N GLU A 644 7.37 10.87 -23.80
CA GLU A 644 6.90 9.65 -24.48
C GLU A 644 7.21 9.76 -25.98
N SER A 645 7.82 8.73 -26.57
CA SER A 645 8.25 8.69 -27.98
C SER A 645 7.89 7.37 -28.67
N PHE A 646 7.58 7.41 -29.98
CA PHE A 646 7.15 6.24 -30.77
C PHE A 646 8.15 5.87 -31.87
N TYR A 647 8.44 4.58 -32.05
CA TYR A 647 9.43 4.11 -33.03
C TYR A 647 8.89 3.01 -33.94
N ASP A 648 9.40 2.93 -35.16
CA ASP A 648 9.15 1.86 -36.11
C ASP A 648 10.02 0.61 -35.84
N GLU A 649 9.92 -0.39 -36.72
CA GLU A 649 10.67 -1.67 -36.61
C GLU A 649 12.19 -1.51 -36.74
N ASP A 650 12.65 -0.46 -37.44
CA ASP A 650 14.07 -0.12 -37.61
C ASP A 650 14.59 0.75 -36.44
N GLY A 651 13.73 1.06 -35.46
CA GLY A 651 14.04 1.95 -34.35
C GLY A 651 14.09 3.42 -34.74
N ARG A 652 13.51 3.81 -35.88
CA ARG A 652 13.43 5.20 -36.33
C ARG A 652 12.16 5.87 -35.78
N PRO A 653 12.15 7.20 -35.59
CA PRO A 653 10.96 7.93 -35.18
C PRO A 653 9.73 7.64 -36.04
N ALA A 654 8.65 7.18 -35.41
CA ALA A 654 7.33 6.98 -36.01
C ALA A 654 6.33 8.02 -35.48
N LEU A 655 5.31 8.34 -36.27
CA LEU A 655 4.24 9.25 -35.88
C LEU A 655 3.06 8.50 -35.27
N HIS A 656 2.58 8.97 -34.13
CA HIS A 656 1.29 8.62 -33.57
C HIS A 656 0.16 9.09 -34.51
N PRO A 657 -1.03 8.45 -34.54
CA PRO A 657 -2.16 8.89 -35.37
C PRO A 657 -2.65 10.31 -35.07
N LYS A 658 -2.27 10.85 -33.91
CA LYS A 658 -2.53 12.25 -33.51
C LYS A 658 -1.50 13.26 -34.03
N GLY A 659 -0.50 12.84 -34.83
CA GLY A 659 0.37 13.73 -35.60
C GLY A 659 1.77 14.01 -35.03
N TYR A 660 2.21 13.33 -33.97
CA TYR A 660 3.49 13.59 -33.30
C TYR A 660 4.31 12.32 -33.06
N HIS A 661 5.64 12.45 -33.01
CA HIS A 661 6.57 11.39 -32.62
C HIS A 661 6.84 11.39 -31.12
N ARG A 662 6.98 12.58 -30.52
CA ARG A 662 7.35 12.74 -29.12
C ARG A 662 6.44 13.74 -28.41
N CYS A 663 5.92 13.36 -27.25
CA CYS A 663 5.32 14.27 -26.29
C CYS A 663 6.32 14.50 -25.15
N GLN A 664 6.66 15.76 -24.87
CA GLN A 664 7.49 16.17 -23.75
C GLN A 664 6.63 16.75 -22.64
N ILE A 665 6.95 16.41 -21.40
CA ILE A 665 6.29 16.87 -20.18
C ILE A 665 7.30 17.66 -19.37
N ILE A 666 6.91 18.86 -18.94
CA ILE A 666 7.74 19.76 -18.13
C ILE A 666 6.95 20.08 -16.86
N TYR A 667 7.49 19.69 -15.72
CA TYR A 667 6.90 19.92 -14.39
C TYR A 667 7.40 21.27 -13.84
N GLU A 668 6.49 22.19 -13.51
CA GLU A 668 6.76 23.55 -13.03
C GLU A 668 5.87 23.89 -11.81
N GLY A 669 6.25 23.44 -10.61
CA GLY A 669 5.47 23.66 -9.40
C GLY A 669 4.14 22.93 -9.44
N THR A 670 3.02 23.66 -9.37
CA THR A 670 1.67 23.08 -9.53
C THR A 670 1.22 22.99 -10.99
N GLY A 671 2.04 23.46 -11.94
CA GLY A 671 1.71 23.49 -13.37
C GLY A 671 2.57 22.55 -14.21
N ASP A 672 1.94 21.78 -15.10
CA ASP A 672 2.63 20.91 -16.05
C ASP A 672 2.41 21.40 -17.47
N THR A 673 3.47 21.39 -18.29
CA THR A 673 3.40 21.74 -19.72
C THR A 673 3.73 20.54 -20.60
N TYR A 674 2.84 20.25 -21.54
CA TYR A 674 2.95 19.18 -22.54
C TYR A 674 3.24 19.79 -23.91
N ARG A 675 4.24 19.28 -24.64
CA ARG A 675 4.62 19.76 -25.99
C ARG A 675 4.81 18.60 -26.96
N TYR A 676 4.38 18.79 -28.21
CA TYR A 676 4.44 17.77 -29.26
C TYR A 676 5.50 18.08 -30.30
N PHE A 677 6.26 17.05 -30.70
CA PHE A 677 7.35 17.16 -31.67
C PHE A 677 7.22 16.08 -32.76
N ASP A 678 7.62 16.42 -33.98
CA ASP A 678 7.69 15.49 -35.10
C ASP A 678 8.94 14.60 -35.05
N ALA A 679 9.13 13.82 -36.11
CA ALA A 679 10.27 12.91 -36.27
C ALA A 679 11.63 13.61 -36.42
N LEU A 680 11.66 14.88 -36.82
CA LEU A 680 12.88 15.71 -36.92
C LEU A 680 13.21 16.39 -35.58
N GLY A 681 12.28 16.36 -34.63
CA GLY A 681 12.40 17.03 -33.35
C GLY A 681 11.87 18.47 -33.37
N ASP A 682 11.21 18.88 -34.45
CA ASP A 682 10.57 20.19 -34.55
C ASP A 682 9.18 20.17 -33.89
N PRO A 683 8.74 21.27 -33.24
CA PRO A 683 7.38 21.36 -32.72
C PRO A 683 6.35 21.06 -33.81
N THR A 684 5.36 20.22 -33.51
CA THR A 684 4.33 19.81 -34.48
C THR A 684 2.92 19.89 -33.90
N ARG A 685 1.93 19.92 -34.80
CA ARG A 685 0.52 19.96 -34.44
C ARG A 685 0.00 18.57 -34.08
N HIS A 686 -0.51 18.45 -32.87
CA HIS A 686 -1.46 17.46 -32.41
C HIS A 686 -2.86 17.74 -32.94
N SER A 687 -3.62 16.70 -33.29
CA SER A 687 -4.98 16.83 -33.87
C SER A 687 -5.95 17.67 -33.03
N THR A 688 -5.86 17.56 -31.70
CA THR A 688 -6.77 18.18 -30.72
C THR A 688 -6.20 19.43 -29.99
N TYR A 689 -4.91 19.45 -29.65
CA TYR A 689 -4.31 20.42 -28.72
C TYR A 689 -3.26 21.32 -29.37
N ASP A 690 -3.38 21.56 -30.68
CA ASP A 690 -2.38 22.33 -31.46
C ASP A 690 -0.95 21.86 -31.15
N TYR A 691 -0.05 22.65 -30.56
CA TYR A 691 1.34 22.21 -30.28
C TYR A 691 1.57 21.70 -28.86
N GLY A 692 0.56 21.76 -27.99
CA GLY A 692 0.70 21.38 -26.59
C GLY A 692 -0.44 21.88 -25.71
N PHE A 693 -0.34 21.61 -24.41
CA PHE A 693 -1.20 22.23 -23.41
C PHE A 693 -0.46 22.43 -22.08
N ARG A 694 -0.96 23.33 -21.25
CA ARG A 694 -0.57 23.51 -19.85
C ARG A 694 -1.75 23.17 -18.96
N GLN A 695 -1.49 22.52 -17.84
CA GLN A 695 -2.46 22.32 -16.78
C GLN A 695 -1.91 22.86 -15.46
N VAL A 696 -2.80 23.26 -14.55
CA VAL A 696 -2.47 23.65 -13.18
C VAL A 696 -3.36 22.87 -12.24
N LEU A 697 -2.75 22.27 -11.22
CA LEU A 697 -3.43 21.48 -10.19
C LEU A 697 -3.50 22.29 -8.87
N ASN A 698 -4.52 22.04 -8.06
CA ASN A 698 -4.54 22.51 -6.67
C ASN A 698 -3.76 21.55 -5.74
N GLU A 699 -3.67 21.88 -4.45
CA GLU A 699 -2.97 21.08 -3.43
C GLU A 699 -3.54 19.65 -3.29
N GLN A 700 -4.81 19.44 -3.64
CA GLN A 700 -5.46 18.11 -3.67
C GLN A 700 -5.20 17.35 -4.98
N GLY A 701 -4.35 17.86 -5.89
CA GLY A 701 -4.04 17.26 -7.19
C GLY A 701 -5.16 17.38 -8.24
N LYS A 702 -6.14 18.27 -8.04
CA LYS A 702 -7.28 18.47 -8.97
C LYS A 702 -7.04 19.62 -9.94
N LEU A 703 -7.45 19.44 -11.19
CA LEU A 703 -7.28 20.42 -12.27
C LEU A 703 -8.07 21.72 -12.01
N VAL A 704 -7.38 22.85 -11.86
CA VAL A 704 -8.02 24.17 -11.70
C VAL A 704 -7.94 25.03 -12.96
N GLU A 705 -6.92 24.83 -13.78
CA GLU A 705 -6.73 25.54 -15.04
C GLU A 705 -6.14 24.61 -16.11
N PHE A 706 -6.63 24.72 -17.34
CA PHE A 706 -6.07 24.07 -18.52
C PHE A 706 -6.00 25.07 -19.67
N CYS A 707 -4.89 25.09 -20.40
CA CYS A 707 -4.61 26.03 -21.49
C CYS A 707 -3.99 25.31 -22.69
N VAL A 708 -4.59 25.41 -23.87
CA VAL A 708 -3.98 24.92 -25.12
C VAL A 708 -2.90 25.91 -25.58
N ILE A 709 -1.77 25.44 -26.11
CA ILE A 709 -0.63 26.29 -26.50
C ILE A 709 -0.17 26.09 -27.96
N ASP A 710 0.31 27.18 -28.56
CA ASP A 710 0.93 27.23 -29.89
C ASP A 710 2.41 26.77 -29.85
N ALA A 711 3.05 26.75 -31.02
CA ALA A 711 4.47 26.34 -31.18
C ALA A 711 5.47 27.16 -30.34
N HIS A 712 5.07 28.35 -29.89
CA HIS A 712 5.88 29.25 -29.06
C HIS A 712 5.48 29.18 -27.57
N GLY A 713 4.58 28.27 -27.20
CA GLY A 713 4.08 28.14 -25.83
C GLY A 713 3.07 29.20 -25.41
N ARG A 714 2.47 29.94 -26.37
CA ARG A 714 1.46 30.97 -26.12
C ARG A 714 0.06 30.37 -26.21
N PRO A 715 -0.96 30.94 -25.53
CA PRO A 715 -2.32 30.43 -25.57
C PRO A 715 -2.87 30.31 -27.01
N ALA A 716 -3.46 29.17 -27.33
CA ALA A 716 -4.02 28.81 -28.63
C ALA A 716 -5.42 28.20 -28.48
N SER A 717 -6.18 28.11 -29.57
CA SER A 717 -7.54 27.53 -29.51
C SER A 717 -7.51 26.01 -29.61
N HIS A 718 -8.23 25.34 -28.72
CA HIS A 718 -8.55 23.93 -28.80
C HIS A 718 -9.28 23.65 -30.12
N THR A 719 -8.73 22.76 -30.95
CA THR A 719 -9.20 22.60 -32.34
C THR A 719 -10.58 21.96 -32.44
N GLU A 720 -10.96 21.13 -31.46
CA GLU A 720 -12.28 20.46 -31.42
C GLU A 720 -13.35 21.17 -30.57
N GLU A 721 -12.97 21.88 -29.50
CA GLU A 721 -13.92 22.46 -28.51
C GLU A 721 -13.95 24.00 -28.54
N GLY A 722 -13.00 24.65 -29.23
CA GLY A 722 -13.03 26.08 -29.55
C GLY A 722 -12.57 27.03 -28.44
N PHE A 723 -12.36 26.55 -27.21
CA PHE A 723 -11.83 27.38 -26.11
C PHE A 723 -10.30 27.39 -26.09
N THR A 724 -9.70 28.35 -25.39
CA THR A 724 -8.25 28.39 -25.12
C THR A 724 -7.94 28.05 -23.68
N PHE A 725 -8.67 28.63 -22.72
CA PHE A 725 -8.57 28.29 -21.30
C PHE A 725 -9.83 27.61 -20.77
N LEU A 726 -9.64 26.62 -19.92
CA LEU A 726 -10.66 25.98 -19.10
C LEU A 726 -10.30 26.26 -17.64
N HIS A 727 -11.22 26.85 -16.88
CA HIS A 727 -11.08 27.05 -15.44
C HIS A 727 -12.14 26.24 -14.70
N ILE A 728 -11.72 25.58 -13.61
CA ILE A 728 -12.58 24.75 -12.77
C ILE A 728 -12.48 25.25 -11.33
N LYS A 729 -13.62 25.29 -10.63
CA LYS A 729 -13.66 25.54 -9.19
C LYS A 729 -14.28 24.37 -8.45
N TYR A 730 -13.74 24.15 -7.27
CA TYR A 730 -14.19 23.13 -6.33
C TYR A 730 -14.72 23.78 -5.05
N ASP A 731 -15.59 23.07 -4.33
CA ASP A 731 -15.87 23.37 -2.93
C ASP A 731 -14.76 22.87 -1.99
N GLU A 732 -14.91 23.09 -0.67
CA GLU A 732 -13.92 22.71 0.34
C GLU A 732 -13.67 21.19 0.39
N SER A 733 -14.70 20.39 0.11
CA SER A 733 -14.60 18.93 -0.02
C SER A 733 -14.04 18.48 -1.38
N GLY A 734 -13.65 19.42 -2.25
CA GLY A 734 -13.04 19.17 -3.54
C GLY A 734 -14.00 18.71 -4.64
N ARG A 735 -15.31 18.99 -4.53
CA ARG A 735 -16.33 18.64 -5.53
C ARG A 735 -16.49 19.78 -6.53
N GLU A 736 -16.59 19.48 -7.83
CA GLU A 736 -16.67 20.51 -8.88
C GLU A 736 -17.99 21.30 -8.80
N ILE A 737 -17.89 22.62 -8.63
CA ILE A 737 -19.05 23.52 -8.51
C ILE A 737 -19.16 24.51 -9.67
N GLU A 738 -18.10 24.72 -10.45
CA GLU A 738 -18.12 25.64 -11.57
C GLU A 738 -17.07 25.30 -12.63
N ARG A 739 -17.46 25.44 -13.90
CA ARG A 739 -16.59 25.30 -15.08
C ARG A 739 -16.76 26.49 -16.01
N ARG A 740 -15.67 27.04 -16.57
CA ARG A 740 -15.70 28.20 -17.49
C ARG A 740 -14.68 28.11 -18.63
N TYR A 741 -15.08 28.55 -19.82
CA TYR A 741 -14.27 28.54 -21.05
C TYR A 741 -13.87 29.95 -21.50
N HIS A 742 -12.60 30.21 -21.78
CA HIS A 742 -12.13 31.54 -22.21
C HIS A 742 -11.32 31.46 -23.50
N ASP A 743 -11.30 32.55 -24.26
CA ASP A 743 -10.47 32.70 -25.46
C ASP A 743 -9.00 33.03 -25.13
N ALA A 744 -8.17 33.20 -26.14
CA ALA A 744 -6.75 33.50 -25.97
C ALA A 744 -6.45 34.85 -25.27
N GLY A 745 -7.43 35.77 -25.23
CA GLY A 745 -7.35 37.02 -24.47
C GLY A 745 -7.83 36.87 -23.02
N ASN A 746 -8.13 35.64 -22.58
CA ASN A 746 -8.78 35.32 -21.33
C ASN A 746 -10.18 35.95 -21.16
N ALA A 747 -10.85 36.28 -22.28
CA ALA A 747 -12.23 36.74 -22.26
C ALA A 747 -13.20 35.54 -22.31
N PRO A 748 -14.37 35.61 -21.65
CA PRO A 748 -15.39 34.56 -21.75
C PRO A 748 -15.72 34.22 -23.20
N THR A 749 -15.60 32.95 -23.56
CA THR A 749 -15.94 32.44 -24.91
C THR A 749 -17.01 31.36 -24.84
N THR A 750 -17.64 31.10 -25.99
CA THR A 750 -18.65 30.06 -26.13
C THR A 750 -17.97 28.76 -26.54
N HIS A 751 -18.20 27.70 -25.76
CA HIS A 751 -17.84 26.32 -26.05
C HIS A 751 -18.71 25.74 -27.18
N ARG A 752 -18.28 24.63 -27.80
CA ARG A 752 -19.04 23.97 -28.88
C ARG A 752 -20.49 23.61 -28.51
N ASP A 753 -20.77 23.40 -27.23
CA ASP A 753 -22.11 23.10 -26.71
C ASP A 753 -22.99 24.36 -26.54
N GLY A 754 -22.53 25.54 -26.94
CA GLY A 754 -23.33 26.77 -26.96
C GLY A 754 -23.29 27.61 -25.67
N ASN A 755 -22.58 27.15 -24.64
CA ASN A 755 -22.44 27.81 -23.35
C ASN A 755 -21.01 28.32 -23.09
N HIS A 756 -20.85 29.27 -22.17
CA HIS A 756 -19.54 29.68 -21.63
C HIS A 756 -19.09 28.84 -20.43
N GLY A 757 -20.04 28.19 -19.75
CA GLY A 757 -19.73 27.39 -18.58
C GLY A 757 -20.97 26.81 -17.93
N TYR A 758 -20.79 26.17 -16.78
CA TYR A 758 -21.88 25.79 -15.91
C TYR A 758 -21.51 25.94 -14.43
N ARG A 759 -22.56 26.04 -13.59
CA ARG A 759 -22.47 25.99 -12.13
C ARG A 759 -23.34 24.87 -11.60
N SER A 760 -22.85 24.16 -10.60
CA SER A 760 -23.57 23.07 -9.95
C SER A 760 -23.88 23.42 -8.50
N LYS A 761 -25.08 23.06 -8.06
CA LYS A 761 -25.48 23.05 -6.65
C LYS A 761 -25.47 21.60 -6.17
N LEU A 762 -24.82 21.36 -5.05
CA LEU A 762 -24.67 20.04 -4.44
C LEU A 762 -25.47 19.99 -3.13
N ASP A 763 -25.89 18.79 -2.73
CA ASP A 763 -26.35 18.53 -1.36
C ASP A 763 -25.18 18.27 -0.39
N GLU A 764 -25.49 18.06 0.90
CA GLU A 764 -24.48 17.78 1.94
C GLU A 764 -23.62 16.55 1.61
N ALA A 765 -24.22 15.53 0.99
CA ALA A 765 -23.54 14.32 0.53
C ALA A 765 -22.75 14.51 -0.78
N GLY A 766 -22.77 15.71 -1.39
CA GLY A 766 -22.03 16.04 -2.61
C GLY A 766 -22.73 15.66 -3.92
N ARG A 767 -23.99 15.26 -3.88
CA ARG A 767 -24.78 14.87 -5.06
C ARG A 767 -25.32 16.12 -5.76
N GLU A 768 -25.27 16.15 -7.08
CA GLU A 768 -25.68 17.31 -7.87
C GLU A 768 -27.20 17.48 -7.89
N LEU A 769 -27.72 18.53 -7.26
CA LEU A 769 -29.14 18.88 -7.24
C LEU A 769 -29.56 19.69 -8.47
N GLU A 770 -28.68 20.56 -8.94
CA GLU A 770 -28.96 21.46 -10.06
C GLU A 770 -27.68 21.80 -10.81
N ARG A 771 -27.74 21.83 -12.14
CA ARG A 771 -26.69 22.36 -13.02
C ARG A 771 -27.27 23.43 -13.93
N LEU A 772 -26.68 24.63 -13.92
CA LEU A 772 -27.08 25.77 -14.74
C LEU A 772 -25.98 26.10 -15.75
N PHE A 773 -26.31 26.07 -17.05
CA PHE A 773 -25.45 26.51 -18.15
C PHE A 773 -25.66 28.00 -18.44
N PHE A 774 -24.58 28.75 -18.67
CA PHE A 774 -24.66 30.20 -18.88
C PHE A 774 -23.80 30.72 -20.04
N ASP A 775 -24.22 31.84 -20.64
CA ASP A 775 -23.54 32.55 -21.72
C ASP A 775 -22.34 33.36 -21.22
N THR A 776 -21.63 34.02 -22.14
CA THR A 776 -20.46 34.87 -21.84
C THR A 776 -20.78 36.10 -20.99
N ARG A 777 -22.07 36.42 -20.78
CA ARG A 777 -22.55 37.48 -19.88
C ARG A 777 -23.06 36.93 -18.54
N GLY A 778 -22.93 35.62 -18.30
CA GLY A 778 -23.39 34.95 -17.09
C GLY A 778 -24.89 34.70 -17.03
N ARG A 779 -25.62 34.82 -18.14
CA ARG A 779 -27.07 34.58 -18.21
C ARG A 779 -27.35 33.14 -18.62
N PRO A 780 -28.43 32.50 -18.14
CA PRO A 780 -28.82 31.15 -18.58
C PRO A 780 -28.89 31.06 -20.12
N VAL A 781 -28.38 29.97 -20.70
CA VAL A 781 -28.42 29.73 -22.15
C VAL A 781 -28.64 28.26 -22.44
N ASN A 782 -29.47 27.98 -23.45
CA ASN A 782 -29.68 26.60 -23.90
C ASN A 782 -28.43 26.08 -24.58
N THR A 783 -27.98 24.90 -24.17
CA THR A 783 -26.94 24.14 -24.85
C THR A 783 -27.43 23.58 -26.18
N THR A 784 -26.53 22.95 -26.95
CA THR A 784 -26.87 22.14 -28.12
C THR A 784 -27.87 21.01 -27.81
N GLY A 785 -27.93 20.57 -26.55
CA GLY A 785 -28.93 19.61 -26.05
C GLY A 785 -30.32 20.20 -25.77
N GLY A 786 -30.54 21.50 -26.00
CA GLY A 786 -31.87 22.12 -25.96
C GLY A 786 -32.27 22.78 -24.63
N TYR A 787 -31.53 22.55 -23.55
CA TYR A 787 -31.83 23.07 -22.20
C TYR A 787 -30.69 23.91 -21.61
N ALA A 788 -31.04 24.78 -20.64
CA ALA A 788 -30.12 25.60 -19.86
C ALA A 788 -29.96 25.13 -18.40
N VAL A 789 -30.92 24.37 -17.86
CA VAL A 789 -30.88 23.88 -16.47
C VAL A 789 -31.22 22.40 -16.42
N VAL A 790 -30.46 21.65 -15.61
CA VAL A 790 -30.79 20.27 -15.22
C VAL A 790 -31.05 20.24 -13.72
N ARG A 791 -32.16 19.66 -13.28
CA ARG A 791 -32.45 19.40 -11.85
C ARG A 791 -32.56 17.92 -11.60
N LYS A 792 -32.04 17.47 -10.46
CA LYS A 792 -32.06 16.07 -10.05
C LYS A 792 -32.68 15.91 -8.66
N LYS A 793 -33.33 14.78 -8.43
CA LYS A 793 -33.76 14.32 -7.10
C LYS A 793 -33.19 12.93 -6.84
N TYR A 794 -32.94 12.66 -5.57
CA TYR A 794 -32.38 11.41 -5.10
C TYR A 794 -33.27 10.80 -4.01
N ASP A 795 -33.21 9.49 -3.87
CA ASP A 795 -33.74 8.79 -2.69
C ASP A 795 -32.71 8.77 -1.53
N GLU A 796 -33.06 8.09 -0.44
CA GLU A 796 -32.23 8.00 0.77
C GLU A 796 -30.92 7.24 0.54
N THR A 797 -30.89 6.30 -0.42
CA THR A 797 -29.69 5.53 -0.80
C THR A 797 -28.82 6.28 -1.81
N GLY A 798 -29.32 7.37 -2.40
CA GLY A 798 -28.57 8.24 -3.32
C GLY A 798 -28.77 7.94 -4.80
N ASN A 799 -29.76 7.12 -5.16
CA ASN A 799 -30.12 6.86 -6.54
C ASN A 799 -30.92 8.03 -7.12
N ALA A 800 -30.58 8.45 -8.34
CA ALA A 800 -31.25 9.57 -9.01
C ALA A 800 -32.66 9.17 -9.47
N THR A 801 -33.66 9.46 -8.65
CA THR A 801 -35.08 9.11 -8.90
C THR A 801 -35.75 9.99 -9.93
N MET A 802 -35.21 11.19 -10.19
CA MET A 802 -35.78 12.12 -11.17
C MET A 802 -34.71 13.03 -11.76
N VAL A 803 -34.80 13.27 -13.07
CA VAL A 803 -34.01 14.28 -13.79
C VAL A 803 -34.95 15.12 -14.66
N SER A 804 -34.79 16.44 -14.66
CA SER A 804 -35.63 17.37 -15.43
C SER A 804 -34.83 18.48 -16.10
N TYR A 805 -35.25 18.87 -17.30
CA TYR A 805 -34.56 19.81 -18.19
C TYR A 805 -35.37 21.10 -18.40
N PHE A 806 -34.77 22.26 -18.19
CA PHE A 806 -35.47 23.55 -18.36
C PHE A 806 -34.69 24.46 -19.30
N ASP A 807 -35.42 25.30 -20.05
CA ASP A 807 -34.83 26.31 -20.90
C ASP A 807 -34.25 27.49 -20.10
N GLN A 808 -33.66 28.45 -20.82
CA GLN A 808 -33.11 29.69 -20.27
C GLN A 808 -34.10 30.59 -19.52
N HIS A 809 -35.41 30.33 -19.63
CA HIS A 809 -36.51 31.00 -18.93
C HIS A 809 -37.11 30.13 -17.81
N GLU A 810 -36.42 29.05 -17.44
CA GLU A 810 -36.86 28.03 -16.48
C GLU A 810 -38.19 27.35 -16.86
N GLN A 811 -38.54 27.32 -18.15
CA GLN A 811 -39.69 26.56 -18.63
C GLN A 811 -39.28 25.12 -18.98
N PRO A 812 -40.12 24.11 -18.71
CA PRO A 812 -39.93 22.76 -19.19
C PRO A 812 -39.61 22.71 -20.68
N VAL A 813 -38.51 22.05 -21.06
CA VAL A 813 -38.11 21.86 -22.45
C VAL A 813 -37.61 20.44 -22.66
N ALA A 814 -37.80 19.93 -23.87
CA ALA A 814 -37.28 18.63 -24.27
C ALA A 814 -35.77 18.71 -24.56
N ASP A 815 -35.04 17.68 -24.17
CA ASP A 815 -33.66 17.45 -24.62
C ASP A 815 -33.61 17.02 -26.11
N ASP A 816 -32.42 16.69 -26.60
CA ASP A 816 -32.18 16.20 -27.96
C ASP A 816 -32.88 14.85 -28.27
N LYS A 817 -33.45 14.19 -27.25
CA LYS A 817 -34.19 12.94 -27.33
C LYS A 817 -35.68 13.11 -27.19
N GLY A 818 -36.16 14.34 -27.08
CA GLY A 818 -37.57 14.67 -26.94
C GLY A 818 -38.07 14.66 -25.48
N ILE A 819 -37.19 14.58 -24.48
CA ILE A 819 -37.57 14.32 -23.08
C ILE A 819 -37.35 15.56 -22.23
N HIS A 820 -38.39 15.99 -21.52
CA HIS A 820 -38.26 17.03 -20.49
C HIS A 820 -37.87 16.44 -19.13
N ARG A 821 -38.49 15.34 -18.75
CA ARG A 821 -38.28 14.71 -17.46
C ARG A 821 -38.26 13.21 -17.61
N TYR A 822 -37.39 12.54 -16.85
CA TYR A 822 -37.55 11.11 -16.62
C TYR A 822 -37.48 10.77 -15.14
N GLU A 823 -38.19 9.71 -14.81
CA GLU A 823 -38.32 9.17 -13.46
C GLU A 823 -37.79 7.75 -13.44
N CYS A 824 -37.05 7.43 -12.39
CA CYS A 824 -36.38 6.16 -12.20
C CYS A 824 -36.88 5.52 -10.90
N THR A 825 -37.21 4.23 -10.97
CA THR A 825 -37.54 3.42 -9.79
C THR A 825 -36.47 2.37 -9.59
N PHE A 826 -36.01 2.22 -8.35
CA PHE A 826 -34.95 1.31 -7.96
C PHE A 826 -35.47 0.28 -6.94
N GLU A 827 -34.88 -0.91 -6.96
CA GLU A 827 -35.01 -1.92 -5.91
C GLU A 827 -33.60 -2.18 -5.36
N GLY A 828 -33.31 -1.65 -4.17
CA GLY A 828 -31.93 -1.39 -3.76
C GLY A 828 -31.28 -0.37 -4.70
N ASP A 829 -30.11 -0.68 -5.26
CA ASP A 829 -29.42 0.15 -6.26
C ASP A 829 -29.73 -0.26 -7.71
N LEU A 830 -30.59 -1.27 -7.89
CA LEU A 830 -30.92 -1.81 -9.19
C LEU A 830 -32.07 -1.01 -9.83
N LEU A 831 -31.78 -0.28 -10.91
CA LEU A 831 -32.80 0.43 -11.69
C LEU A 831 -33.78 -0.58 -12.33
N ILE A 832 -35.04 -0.62 -11.91
CA ILE A 832 -36.04 -1.57 -12.41
C ILE A 832 -37.03 -0.94 -13.40
N GLU A 833 -37.17 0.39 -13.36
CA GLU A 833 -38.09 1.11 -14.25
C GLU A 833 -37.57 2.51 -14.56
N GLN A 834 -37.75 2.94 -15.80
CA GLN A 834 -37.57 4.32 -16.24
C GLN A 834 -38.77 4.78 -17.06
N ARG A 835 -39.29 5.98 -16.77
CA ARG A 835 -40.39 6.63 -17.51
C ARG A 835 -39.97 7.97 -18.07
N HIS A 836 -40.41 8.31 -19.28
CA HIS A 836 -40.08 9.56 -19.98
C HIS A 836 -41.32 10.44 -20.17
N PHE A 837 -41.15 11.74 -19.97
CA PHE A 837 -42.20 12.75 -20.03
C PHE A 837 -41.79 13.93 -20.89
N GLY A 838 -42.75 14.44 -21.66
CA GLY A 838 -42.60 15.61 -22.52
C GLY A 838 -42.72 16.94 -21.75
N PRO A 839 -42.49 18.08 -22.43
CA PRO A 839 -42.60 19.42 -21.82
C PRO A 839 -44.00 19.78 -21.30
N ASP A 840 -45.04 19.13 -21.81
CA ASP A 840 -46.42 19.23 -21.35
C ASP A 840 -46.69 18.45 -20.04
N GLY A 841 -45.72 17.64 -19.61
CA GLY A 841 -45.81 16.78 -18.43
C GLY A 841 -46.45 15.42 -18.69
N GLU A 842 -46.86 15.14 -19.93
CA GLU A 842 -47.46 13.87 -20.33
C GLU A 842 -46.37 12.85 -20.70
N PRO A 843 -46.62 11.54 -20.56
CA PRO A 843 -45.70 10.50 -21.04
C PRO A 843 -45.40 10.68 -22.52
N CYS A 844 -44.13 10.56 -22.91
CA CYS A 844 -43.71 10.68 -24.31
C CYS A 844 -42.70 9.60 -24.70
N CYS A 845 -42.72 9.19 -25.96
CA CYS A 845 -41.68 8.31 -26.50
C CYS A 845 -40.40 9.08 -26.82
N ARG A 846 -39.26 8.47 -26.51
CA ARG A 846 -37.95 8.98 -26.93
C ARG A 846 -37.75 8.86 -28.43
N THR A 847 -37.03 9.81 -29.03
CA THR A 847 -36.75 9.80 -30.47
C THR A 847 -35.74 8.75 -30.90
N ASP A 848 -34.84 8.29 -30.01
CA ASP A 848 -33.76 7.34 -30.29
C ASP A 848 -34.17 5.86 -30.13
N GLY A 849 -35.23 5.58 -29.39
CA GLY A 849 -35.71 4.22 -29.09
C GLY A 849 -37.21 3.99 -29.30
N HIS A 850 -37.98 5.04 -29.57
CA HIS A 850 -39.43 4.98 -29.78
C HIS A 850 -40.22 4.29 -28.64
N TYR A 851 -39.79 4.46 -27.39
CA TYR A 851 -40.50 3.98 -26.19
C TYR A 851 -40.59 5.07 -25.12
N SER A 852 -41.59 5.00 -24.24
CA SER A 852 -41.84 5.93 -23.13
C SER A 852 -41.57 5.32 -21.76
N ILE A 853 -41.67 3.99 -21.64
CA ILE A 853 -41.40 3.26 -20.40
C ILE A 853 -40.48 2.08 -20.72
N ALA A 854 -39.44 1.91 -19.92
CA ALA A 854 -38.66 0.68 -19.86
C ALA A 854 -38.81 0.08 -18.47
N ARG A 855 -39.19 -1.20 -18.39
CA ARG A 855 -39.30 -1.94 -17.12
C ARG A 855 -38.66 -3.30 -17.24
N ARG A 856 -38.00 -3.76 -16.18
CA ARG A 856 -37.57 -5.15 -16.01
C ARG A 856 -38.09 -5.69 -14.69
N GLU A 857 -38.33 -6.99 -14.64
CA GLU A 857 -38.77 -7.71 -13.44
C GLU A 857 -37.57 -8.47 -12.87
N LEU A 858 -37.55 -8.64 -11.55
CA LEU A 858 -36.59 -9.51 -10.90
C LEU A 858 -37.12 -10.94 -10.86
N ASP A 859 -36.25 -11.92 -11.04
CA ASP A 859 -36.58 -13.31 -10.77
C ASP A 859 -36.69 -13.56 -9.25
N GLU A 860 -37.11 -14.77 -8.85
CA GLU A 860 -37.26 -15.15 -7.44
C GLU A 860 -35.95 -15.05 -6.62
N ASN A 861 -34.80 -14.91 -7.28
CA ASN A 861 -33.48 -14.76 -6.67
C ASN A 861 -32.98 -13.31 -6.73
N GLY A 862 -33.79 -12.34 -7.19
CA GLY A 862 -33.41 -10.94 -7.31
C GLY A 862 -32.61 -10.58 -8.57
N ASN A 863 -32.46 -11.50 -9.53
CA ASN A 863 -31.72 -11.20 -10.76
C ASN A 863 -32.58 -10.38 -11.75
N PRO A 864 -32.02 -9.35 -12.40
CA PRO A 864 -32.76 -8.57 -13.38
C PRO A 864 -33.05 -9.35 -14.67
N GLY A 865 -34.33 -9.41 -15.05
CA GLY A 865 -34.76 -9.85 -16.37
C GLY A 865 -34.45 -8.86 -17.49
N LEU A 866 -34.78 -9.23 -18.73
CA LEU A 866 -34.66 -8.36 -19.89
C LEU A 866 -35.58 -7.14 -19.79
N TRP A 867 -35.13 -6.01 -20.33
CA TRP A 867 -35.95 -4.81 -20.46
C TRP A 867 -37.15 -5.07 -21.38
N LYS A 868 -38.34 -4.78 -20.88
CA LYS A 868 -39.58 -4.68 -21.64
C LYS A 868 -39.85 -3.20 -21.90
N LEU A 869 -40.10 -2.85 -23.16
CA LEU A 869 -40.33 -1.48 -23.60
C LEU A 869 -41.83 -1.26 -23.83
N PHE A 870 -42.34 -0.07 -23.52
CA PHE A 870 -43.74 0.28 -23.67
C PHE A 870 -43.90 1.68 -24.30
N ASP A 871 -45.01 1.89 -25.00
CA ASP A 871 -45.41 3.20 -25.53
C ASP A 871 -45.88 4.16 -24.42
N GLU A 872 -46.23 5.39 -24.80
CA GLU A 872 -46.77 6.43 -23.90
C GLU A 872 -48.10 6.07 -23.22
N HIS A 873 -48.79 5.03 -23.69
CA HIS A 873 -50.04 4.51 -23.11
C HIS A 873 -49.80 3.26 -22.24
N GLY A 874 -48.56 2.81 -22.12
CA GLY A 874 -48.19 1.60 -21.38
C GLY A 874 -48.47 0.29 -22.11
N HIS A 875 -48.69 0.32 -23.43
CA HIS A 875 -48.76 -0.89 -24.23
C HIS A 875 -47.36 -1.41 -24.54
N PRO A 876 -47.11 -2.72 -24.41
CA PRO A 876 -45.81 -3.30 -24.72
C PRO A 876 -45.49 -3.17 -26.20
N LEU A 877 -44.27 -2.73 -26.49
CA LEU A 877 -43.72 -2.69 -27.84
C LEU A 877 -43.13 -4.06 -28.18
N GLU A 878 -43.50 -4.62 -29.34
CA GLU A 878 -42.83 -5.82 -29.84
C GLU A 878 -41.36 -5.49 -30.09
N SER A 879 -40.45 -6.27 -29.50
CA SER A 879 -39.01 -6.04 -29.52
C SER A 879 -38.49 -5.70 -30.92
N ALA A 880 -38.02 -4.46 -31.12
CA ALA A 880 -37.09 -4.18 -32.21
C ALA A 880 -35.76 -4.86 -31.87
N LYS A 881 -35.30 -5.73 -32.78
CA LYS A 881 -34.05 -6.49 -32.68
C LYS A 881 -32.81 -5.61 -32.53
#